data_AF-A0A7W1NJ67-F1
#
_entry.id   AF-A0A7W1NJ67-F1
#
_cell.length_a   1.000
_cell.length_b   1.000
_cell.length_c   1.000
_cell.angle_alpha   90.00
_cell.angle_beta   90.00
_cell.angle_gamma   90.00
#
_symmetry.space_group_name_H-M   'P 1'
#
loop_
_entity.id
_entity.type
_entity.pdbx_description
1 polymer ?
#
loop_
_entity_poly.entity_id
_entity_poly.type
_entity_poly.pdbx_seq_one_letter_code
_entity_poly.pdbx_strand_id
1 'polypeptide(L)'
;MQVKSGSLGFDLSFSNRSQTLLTLAEAYFYLGYSVIPLLGDLDAARSKAPALPWSGFQSTRATVNDYEQWFSESRFAGLGIVTGRVSQLVVLDFDSEAIFNAFKAQYPDLLETHTVRSAGRGLPHLYFKLPDQLHVGSQKGQGIDLLSNGRYVVAPPTLINGQAYRVTRGGQPRPLTERDIRHIQSFMKSCRVPQPVAPSVQAAAAPIKASQHDLCSLYHYLCQHNGRNEALFRTSLFARDTGWQQSEVLSTLVQLHSQQTTRGGHPQETAAQRQHEAQRTIRSAFSRPAASRRQARQTASTDQLPNSVREALMQRKMTYAVRTLEGLLLAGIRSGRVFSTQQAESTLKRLVGRDSIHKTLQWLAYPEGIHSPVNPRQNAHAFAASKIRLNNKKCFLLPKRNQEKPQNGRPQNWYRMPDIPDLCALLGVDLSNSDPLQPTDLASAHQTRMALHRELIKRRPAEYSRRWLAARLGVSLPTINSYNRDLPIHSRPTYSETAIRWDNIERLPFDEPLRGAFLVTPNGKKFPALRLIASRLLANGEALCLKEQGRNFYWYGDDPPSIKPVAAIQEQQQPAVTFAGSPLLDIQPLACKPISTVNPTPLKPGQPAPTHFHKPLADTRREALADQIYTFINDMGQKTISRATARRLTHLQPESRVRAALDRLQQRRTVTNPTGFLTVLLRSKHEI
;
A
#
# COMPACT_ATOMS: atom_id res chain seq x y z
N MET A 1 23.53 -2.69 -37.97
CA MET A 1 24.45 -3.85 -37.99
C MET A 1 23.96 -4.85 -36.94
N GLN A 2 23.62 -6.06 -37.35
CA GLN A 2 23.29 -7.18 -36.45
C GLN A 2 24.54 -8.06 -36.29
N VAL A 3 24.95 -8.32 -35.05
CA VAL A 3 25.94 -9.35 -34.74
C VAL A 3 25.19 -10.64 -34.36
N LYS A 4 25.42 -11.71 -35.12
CA LYS A 4 25.01 -13.07 -34.78
C LYS A 4 26.11 -13.68 -33.90
N SER A 5 25.79 -14.15 -32.69
CA SER A 5 26.68 -15.04 -31.93
C SER A 5 26.13 -16.47 -31.99
N GLY A 6 27.00 -17.38 -32.42
CA GLY A 6 26.73 -18.80 -32.59
C GLY A 6 26.64 -19.58 -31.27
N SER A 7 26.22 -20.83 -31.46
CA SER A 7 25.92 -21.89 -30.50
C SER A 7 27.00 -22.15 -29.44
N LEU A 8 26.61 -22.03 -28.18
CA LEU A 8 27.02 -22.88 -27.05
C LEU A 8 25.96 -22.72 -25.96
N GLY A 9 25.42 -23.83 -25.46
CA GLY A 9 24.28 -23.86 -24.57
C GLY A 9 24.58 -23.23 -23.21
N PHE A 10 24.10 -22.00 -23.01
CA PHE A 10 23.75 -21.42 -21.71
C PHE A 10 22.57 -20.48 -21.93
N ASP A 11 21.43 -20.82 -21.34
CA ASP A 11 20.19 -20.05 -21.45
C ASP A 11 20.27 -18.81 -20.54
N LEU A 12 21.05 -17.80 -20.95
CA LEU A 12 21.11 -16.51 -20.28
C LEU A 12 19.95 -15.64 -20.77
N SER A 13 18.85 -15.67 -20.01
CA SER A 13 17.80 -14.65 -20.11
C SER A 13 18.37 -13.27 -19.73
N PHE A 14 18.93 -12.56 -20.70
CA PHE A 14 19.23 -11.13 -20.56
C PHE A 14 17.90 -10.39 -20.45
N SER A 15 17.49 -10.06 -19.22
CA SER A 15 16.37 -9.16 -19.03
C SER A 15 16.79 -7.77 -19.50
N ASN A 16 16.05 -7.20 -20.46
CA ASN A 16 16.27 -5.83 -20.98
C ASN A 16 16.26 -4.75 -19.87
N ARG A 17 15.74 -5.12 -18.69
CA ARG A 17 15.65 -4.29 -17.49
C ARG A 17 16.99 -4.09 -16.78
N SER A 18 17.80 -5.13 -16.62
CA SER A 18 19.12 -5.04 -15.99
C SER A 18 20.04 -4.08 -16.74
N GLN A 19 20.06 -4.21 -18.08
CA GLN A 19 20.82 -3.30 -18.95
C GLN A 19 20.32 -1.85 -18.85
N THR A 20 19.01 -1.65 -18.74
CA THR A 20 18.40 -0.31 -18.57
C THR A 20 18.81 0.33 -17.24
N LEU A 21 18.84 -0.46 -16.15
CA LEU A 21 19.25 0.03 -14.84
C LEU A 21 20.74 0.39 -14.79
N LEU A 22 21.61 -0.43 -15.39
CA LEU A 22 23.03 -0.13 -15.52
C LEU A 22 23.25 1.19 -16.27
N THR A 23 22.65 1.31 -17.47
CA THR A 23 22.78 2.52 -18.31
C THR A 23 22.35 3.78 -17.57
N LEU A 24 21.27 3.70 -16.76
CA LEU A 24 20.79 4.85 -15.98
C LEU A 24 21.62 5.12 -14.73
N ALA A 25 22.19 4.09 -14.09
CA ALA A 25 23.14 4.26 -13.00
C ALA A 25 24.37 5.05 -13.48
N GLU A 26 24.91 4.68 -14.65
CA GLU A 26 26.01 5.41 -15.29
C GLU A 26 25.60 6.84 -15.66
N ALA A 27 24.42 7.04 -16.24
CA ALA A 27 23.94 8.39 -16.57
C ALA A 27 23.84 9.28 -15.32
N TYR A 28 23.32 8.76 -14.21
CA TYR A 28 23.29 9.49 -12.94
C TYR A 28 24.70 9.74 -12.38
N PHE A 29 25.63 8.80 -12.59
CA PHE A 29 27.01 8.99 -12.23
C PHE A 29 27.65 10.15 -13.04
N TYR A 30 27.43 10.24 -14.34
CA TYR A 30 27.94 11.36 -15.14
C TYR A 30 27.27 12.70 -14.81
N LEU A 31 26.06 12.68 -14.24
CA LEU A 31 25.40 13.86 -13.68
C LEU A 31 25.94 14.29 -12.30
N GLY A 32 26.93 13.57 -11.75
CA GLY A 32 27.54 13.89 -10.47
C GLY A 32 26.85 13.26 -9.26
N TYR A 33 25.89 12.36 -9.45
CA TYR A 33 25.18 11.73 -8.35
C TYR A 33 25.88 10.47 -7.81
N SER A 34 25.79 10.26 -6.50
CA SER A 34 26.15 9.02 -5.83
C SER A 34 24.97 8.04 -5.89
N VAL A 35 25.13 6.94 -6.63
CA VAL A 35 24.08 5.96 -6.89
C VAL A 35 24.33 4.70 -6.05
N ILE A 36 23.24 4.11 -5.54
CA ILE A 36 23.26 2.85 -4.78
C ILE A 36 22.19 1.88 -5.33
N PRO A 37 22.40 0.56 -5.22
CA PRO A 37 21.42 -0.41 -5.66
C PRO A 37 20.35 -0.60 -4.59
N LEU A 38 19.09 -0.68 -5.01
CA LEU A 38 17.95 -1.00 -4.15
C LEU A 38 17.37 -2.36 -4.53
N LEU A 39 16.67 -3.00 -3.61
CA LEU A 39 16.03 -4.30 -3.86
C LEU A 39 14.96 -4.21 -4.96
N GLY A 40 14.20 -3.11 -5.03
CA GLY A 40 13.13 -2.95 -6.01
C GLY A 40 12.10 -4.09 -5.90
N ASP A 41 11.60 -4.56 -7.04
CA ASP A 41 10.63 -5.67 -7.09
C ASP A 41 11.22 -7.05 -6.77
N LEU A 42 12.53 -7.18 -6.50
CA LEU A 42 13.08 -8.46 -6.00
C LEU A 42 12.53 -8.82 -4.61
N ASP A 43 12.23 -7.81 -3.80
CA ASP A 43 11.59 -7.96 -2.49
C ASP A 43 10.51 -6.88 -2.33
N ALA A 44 9.26 -7.24 -2.65
CA ALA A 44 8.14 -6.30 -2.59
C ALA A 44 7.94 -5.68 -1.20
N ALA A 45 8.29 -6.39 -0.12
CA ALA A 45 8.17 -5.90 1.26
C ALA A 45 9.25 -4.87 1.61
N ARG A 46 10.44 -4.98 0.99
CA ARG A 46 11.59 -4.08 1.21
C ARG A 46 12.06 -3.40 -0.07
N SER A 47 11.13 -3.10 -0.98
CA SER A 47 11.43 -2.61 -2.33
C SER A 47 12.22 -1.29 -2.39
N LYS A 48 12.12 -0.47 -1.35
CA LYS A 48 12.88 0.80 -1.20
C LYS A 48 14.17 0.66 -0.40
N ALA A 49 14.47 -0.52 0.13
CA ALA A 49 15.65 -0.74 0.96
C ALA A 49 16.91 -0.88 0.08
N PRO A 50 18.07 -0.39 0.54
CA PRO A 50 19.34 -0.61 -0.12
C PRO A 50 19.66 -2.10 -0.14
N ALA A 51 20.14 -2.59 -1.28
CA ALA A 51 20.51 -3.99 -1.43
C ALA A 51 21.83 -4.33 -0.71
N LEU A 52 22.64 -3.30 -0.42
CA LEU A 52 23.95 -3.41 0.21
C LEU A 52 24.09 -2.38 1.36
N PRO A 53 25.02 -2.59 2.30
CA PRO A 53 25.41 -1.55 3.27
C PRO A 53 25.86 -0.29 2.52
N TRP A 54 25.21 0.85 2.79
CA TRP A 54 25.34 2.04 1.95
C TRP A 54 25.93 3.27 2.66
N SER A 55 26.28 3.16 3.94
CA SER A 55 26.78 4.28 4.75
C SER A 55 28.06 4.91 4.15
N GLY A 56 28.94 4.09 3.57
CA GLY A 56 30.13 4.58 2.85
C GLY A 56 29.77 5.49 1.67
N PHE A 57 28.64 5.23 0.99
CA PHE A 57 28.19 5.99 -0.18
C PHE A 57 27.63 7.38 0.15
N GLN A 58 27.54 7.72 1.44
CA GLN A 58 27.19 9.06 1.92
C GLN A 58 28.34 10.05 1.81
N SER A 59 29.58 9.56 1.70
CA SER A 59 30.79 10.39 1.60
C SER A 59 31.58 10.11 0.32
N THR A 60 31.52 8.88 -0.19
CA THR A 60 32.28 8.44 -1.37
C THR A 60 31.33 7.93 -2.44
N ARG A 61 31.59 8.22 -3.72
CA ARG A 61 30.74 7.72 -4.82
C ARG A 61 31.16 6.31 -5.23
N ALA A 62 30.19 5.48 -5.60
CA ALA A 62 30.48 4.19 -6.23
C ALA A 62 31.08 4.39 -7.63
N THR A 63 31.89 3.43 -8.05
CA THR A 63 32.56 3.41 -9.35
C THR A 63 31.65 2.81 -10.43
N VAL A 64 32.01 3.01 -11.71
CA VAL A 64 31.28 2.40 -12.82
C VAL A 64 31.33 0.87 -12.76
N ASN A 65 32.48 0.31 -12.36
CA ASN A 65 32.66 -1.13 -12.17
C ASN A 65 31.72 -1.70 -11.08
N ASP A 66 31.46 -0.94 -10.01
CA ASP A 66 30.48 -1.33 -9.00
C ASP A 66 29.06 -1.45 -9.61
N TYR A 67 28.67 -0.53 -10.51
CA TYR A 67 27.36 -0.60 -11.16
C TYR A 67 27.23 -1.81 -12.08
N GLU A 68 28.27 -2.16 -12.84
CA GLU A 68 28.29 -3.39 -13.65
C GLU A 68 28.07 -4.62 -12.76
N GLN A 69 28.81 -4.72 -11.66
CA GLN A 69 28.65 -5.82 -10.70
C GLN A 69 27.23 -5.85 -10.09
N TRP A 70 26.65 -4.70 -9.77
CA TRP A 70 25.34 -4.62 -9.11
C TRP A 70 24.17 -4.95 -10.04
N PHE A 71 24.21 -4.47 -11.29
CA PHE A 71 23.06 -4.55 -12.20
C PHE A 71 23.19 -5.67 -13.25
N SER A 72 24.41 -5.99 -13.70
CA SER A 72 24.64 -7.09 -14.65
C SER A 72 24.79 -8.44 -13.96
N GLU A 73 25.62 -8.50 -12.91
CA GLU A 73 25.91 -9.76 -12.21
C GLU A 73 24.89 -10.04 -11.09
N SER A 74 24.76 -9.12 -10.14
CA SER A 74 23.89 -9.28 -8.96
C SER A 74 22.40 -9.02 -9.27
N ARG A 75 22.12 -8.38 -10.42
CA ARG A 75 20.78 -8.13 -10.98
C ARG A 75 19.81 -7.42 -10.02
N PHE A 76 20.29 -6.47 -9.22
CA PHE A 76 19.41 -5.66 -8.38
C PHE A 76 18.39 -4.86 -9.21
N ALA A 77 17.18 -4.67 -8.67
CA ALA A 77 16.03 -4.20 -9.47
C ALA A 77 15.59 -2.75 -9.20
N GLY A 78 16.40 -1.96 -8.47
CA GLY A 78 16.14 -0.56 -8.20
C GLY A 78 17.39 0.30 -8.02
N LEU A 79 17.20 1.61 -8.17
CA LEU A 79 18.20 2.68 -8.06
C LEU A 79 17.84 3.65 -6.94
N GLY A 80 18.82 3.97 -6.12
CA GLY A 80 18.75 5.05 -5.14
C GLY A 80 19.82 6.10 -5.45
N ILE A 81 19.49 7.38 -5.28
CA ILE A 81 20.46 8.48 -5.32
C ILE A 81 20.66 8.98 -3.90
N VAL A 82 21.89 8.94 -3.40
CA VAL A 82 22.25 9.48 -2.09
C VAL A 82 22.21 11.00 -2.16
N THR A 83 21.46 11.63 -1.26
CA THR A 83 21.27 13.09 -1.22
C THR A 83 22.30 13.77 -0.32
N GLY A 84 22.41 15.09 -0.45
CA GLY A 84 23.35 15.94 0.27
C GLY A 84 24.59 16.27 -0.56
N ARG A 85 25.69 16.60 0.14
CA ARG A 85 26.94 17.11 -0.46
C ARG A 85 27.56 16.16 -1.47
N VAL A 86 27.50 14.84 -1.23
CA VAL A 86 28.07 13.82 -2.12
C VAL A 86 27.49 13.85 -3.54
N SER A 87 26.25 14.33 -3.69
CA SER A 87 25.55 14.46 -4.97
C SER A 87 25.18 15.90 -5.31
N GLN A 88 25.58 16.88 -4.49
CA GLN A 88 25.09 18.27 -4.51
C GLN A 88 23.56 18.36 -4.71
N LEU A 89 22.81 17.49 -4.03
CA LEU A 89 21.38 17.30 -4.29
C LEU A 89 20.54 17.35 -3.02
N VAL A 90 19.47 18.14 -3.05
CA VAL A 90 18.42 18.17 -2.02
C VAL A 90 17.11 17.80 -2.68
N VAL A 91 16.28 16.99 -2.01
CA VAL A 91 14.97 16.59 -2.53
C VAL A 91 13.88 16.90 -1.52
N LEU A 92 12.80 17.53 -1.98
CA LEU A 92 11.54 17.60 -1.24
C LEU A 92 10.65 16.44 -1.66
N ASP A 93 10.45 15.49 -0.76
CA ASP A 93 9.61 14.31 -0.94
C ASP A 93 8.23 14.58 -0.31
N PHE A 94 7.20 14.72 -1.15
CA PHE A 94 5.84 14.92 -0.70
C PHE A 94 5.10 13.60 -0.56
N ASP A 95 4.56 13.35 0.63
CA ASP A 95 3.77 12.16 0.91
C ASP A 95 2.29 12.46 1.17
N SER A 96 1.91 13.75 1.18
CA SER A 96 0.54 14.27 1.26
C SER A 96 0.21 15.24 0.11
N GLU A 97 -0.87 14.96 -0.63
CA GLU A 97 -1.36 15.82 -1.71
C GLU A 97 -1.80 17.20 -1.21
N ALA A 98 -2.45 17.27 -0.03
CA ALA A 98 -2.89 18.53 0.56
C ALA A 98 -1.70 19.46 0.87
N ILE A 99 -0.59 18.90 1.35
CA ILE A 99 0.61 19.67 1.67
C ILE A 99 1.36 20.08 0.40
N PHE A 100 1.40 19.20 -0.60
CA PHE A 100 1.94 19.58 -1.90
C PHE A 100 1.16 20.75 -2.53
N ASN A 101 -0.17 20.72 -2.47
CA ASN A 101 -1.01 21.80 -2.99
C ASN A 101 -0.79 23.12 -2.21
N ALA A 102 -0.65 23.05 -0.89
CA ALA A 102 -0.32 24.23 -0.08
C ALA A 102 1.07 24.79 -0.42
N PHE A 103 2.08 23.93 -0.60
CA PHE A 103 3.42 24.33 -1.01
C PHE A 103 3.40 24.98 -2.40
N LYS A 104 2.68 24.38 -3.34
CA LYS A 104 2.49 24.89 -4.70
C LYS A 104 1.82 26.27 -4.71
N ALA A 105 0.84 26.50 -3.85
CA ALA A 105 0.17 27.80 -3.75
C ALA A 105 1.09 28.87 -3.16
N GLN A 106 1.93 28.51 -2.18
CA GLN A 106 2.77 29.48 -1.46
C GLN A 106 4.11 29.77 -2.16
N TYR A 107 4.71 28.77 -2.82
CA TYR A 107 6.02 28.85 -3.47
C TYR A 107 5.98 28.24 -4.88
N PRO A 108 5.17 28.79 -5.81
CA PRO A 108 5.04 28.23 -7.16
C PRO A 108 6.35 28.24 -7.94
N ASP A 109 7.25 29.18 -7.66
CA ASP A 109 8.56 29.28 -8.31
C ASP A 109 9.47 28.09 -7.98
N LEU A 110 9.33 27.49 -6.78
CA LEU A 110 10.09 26.31 -6.38
C LEU A 110 9.63 25.02 -7.06
N LEU A 111 8.52 25.05 -7.81
CA LEU A 111 8.08 23.94 -8.67
C LEU A 111 8.82 23.92 -10.02
N GLU A 112 9.54 25.00 -10.33
CA GLU A 112 10.32 25.15 -11.55
C GLU A 112 11.67 24.42 -11.46
N THR A 113 11.61 23.10 -11.21
CA THR A 113 12.79 22.26 -11.01
C THR A 113 12.59 20.82 -11.48
N HIS A 114 13.68 20.07 -11.62
CA HIS A 114 13.63 18.64 -11.97
C HIS A 114 12.68 17.89 -11.01
N THR A 115 11.70 17.19 -11.57
CA THR A 115 10.63 16.56 -10.78
C THR A 115 10.42 15.11 -11.18
N VAL A 116 10.47 14.24 -10.17
CA VAL A 116 10.18 12.81 -10.30
C VAL A 116 8.87 12.50 -9.60
N ARG A 117 7.99 11.77 -10.27
CA ARG A 117 6.77 11.23 -9.68
C ARG A 117 7.06 9.87 -9.03
N SER A 118 6.66 9.74 -7.76
CA SER A 118 6.84 8.51 -6.99
C SER A 118 6.01 7.33 -7.51
N ALA A 119 6.56 6.11 -7.41
CA ALA A 119 5.78 4.88 -7.54
C ALA A 119 4.81 4.73 -6.35
N GLY A 120 3.56 4.36 -6.62
CA GLY A 120 2.49 4.23 -5.62
C GLY A 120 1.57 5.45 -5.57
N ARG A 121 1.87 6.41 -4.68
CA ARG A 121 0.99 7.58 -4.44
C ARG A 121 1.00 8.58 -5.60
N GLY A 122 2.01 8.51 -6.49
CA GLY A 122 2.10 9.40 -7.64
C GLY A 122 2.33 10.86 -7.28
N LEU A 123 2.86 11.14 -6.08
CA LEU A 123 3.21 12.46 -5.58
C LEU A 123 4.63 12.86 -6.03
N PRO A 124 4.90 14.16 -6.19
CA PRO A 124 6.17 14.65 -6.72
C PRO A 124 7.29 14.65 -5.69
N HIS A 125 8.48 14.32 -6.16
CA HIS A 125 9.76 14.58 -5.53
C HIS A 125 10.40 15.75 -6.30
N LEU A 126 10.58 16.89 -5.64
CA LEU A 126 11.21 18.07 -6.25
C LEU A 126 12.72 18.04 -5.97
N TYR A 127 13.54 17.98 -7.00
CA TYR A 127 14.99 17.88 -6.90
C TYR A 127 15.58 19.28 -7.04
N PHE A 128 16.51 19.63 -6.16
CA PHE A 128 17.22 20.90 -6.20
C PHE A 128 18.72 20.70 -6.08
N LYS A 129 19.50 21.52 -6.78
CA LYS A 129 20.95 21.53 -6.65
C LYS A 129 21.31 22.26 -5.35
N LEU A 130 22.19 21.66 -4.56
CA LEU A 130 22.74 22.23 -3.33
C LEU A 130 24.13 22.82 -3.63
N PRO A 131 24.29 24.15 -3.66
CA PRO A 131 25.60 24.77 -3.82
C PRO A 131 26.54 24.39 -2.68
N ASP A 132 27.83 24.23 -2.96
CA ASP A 132 28.85 23.75 -2.01
C ASP A 132 28.95 24.59 -0.72
N GLN A 133 28.60 25.88 -0.82
CA GLN A 133 28.63 26.84 0.29
C GLN A 133 27.47 26.65 1.27
N LEU A 134 26.37 26.02 0.83
CA LEU A 134 25.13 25.92 1.60
C LEU A 134 25.01 24.56 2.29
N HIS A 135 24.59 24.60 3.55
CA HIS A 135 24.47 23.42 4.40
C HIS A 135 23.02 23.20 4.81
N VAL A 136 22.38 22.18 4.21
CA VAL A 136 21.01 21.80 4.52
C VAL A 136 21.00 20.43 5.20
N GLY A 137 20.46 20.35 6.41
CA GLY A 137 20.23 19.08 7.09
C GLY A 137 18.97 18.38 6.58
N SER A 138 18.97 17.05 6.62
CA SER A 138 17.75 16.27 6.36
C SER A 138 16.73 16.51 7.48
N GLN A 139 15.47 16.77 7.12
CA GLN A 139 14.40 17.03 8.08
C GLN A 139 13.18 16.17 7.73
N LYS A 140 12.65 15.44 8.71
CA LYS A 140 11.33 14.80 8.56
C LYS A 140 10.23 15.79 8.91
N GLY A 141 9.22 15.87 8.06
CA GLY A 141 8.02 16.67 8.31
C GLY A 141 6.78 15.80 8.37
N GLN A 142 5.63 16.43 8.59
CA GLN A 142 4.34 15.77 8.49
C GLN A 142 3.81 16.06 7.09
N GLY A 143 3.74 15.07 6.21
CA GLY A 143 3.23 15.25 4.83
C GLY A 143 4.26 15.76 3.79
N ILE A 144 5.49 16.07 4.23
CA ILE A 144 6.64 16.50 3.41
C ILE A 144 7.96 16.17 4.14
N ASP A 145 8.92 15.57 3.44
CA ASP A 145 10.26 15.28 3.95
C ASP A 145 11.33 16.04 3.13
N LEU A 146 12.31 16.61 3.81
CA LEU A 146 13.49 17.23 3.21
C LEU A 146 14.67 16.25 3.28
N LEU A 147 15.05 15.72 2.12
CA LEU A 147 16.13 14.75 1.97
C LEU A 147 17.40 15.47 1.53
N SER A 148 18.43 15.45 2.38
CA SER A 148 19.74 16.04 2.13
C SER A 148 20.81 15.07 2.67
N ASN A 149 21.84 15.55 3.36
CA ASN A 149 22.92 14.73 3.93
C ASN A 149 22.37 13.54 4.75
N GLY A 150 22.94 12.36 4.52
CA GLY A 150 22.63 11.13 5.25
C GLY A 150 21.31 10.46 4.85
N ARG A 151 20.72 10.83 3.72
CA ARG A 151 19.51 10.22 3.15
C ARG A 151 19.73 9.86 1.69
N TYR A 152 18.79 9.11 1.12
CA TYR A 152 18.74 8.83 -0.31
C TYR A 152 17.29 8.91 -0.79
N VAL A 153 17.11 9.11 -2.08
CA VAL A 153 15.82 9.10 -2.77
C VAL A 153 15.78 7.93 -3.76
N VAL A 154 14.62 7.32 -3.96
CA VAL A 154 14.43 6.31 -5.01
C VAL A 154 14.37 7.00 -6.37
N ALA A 155 15.18 6.53 -7.32
CA ALA A 155 15.35 7.15 -8.63
C ALA A 155 14.63 6.36 -9.75
N PRO A 156 14.19 7.03 -10.83
CA PRO A 156 13.77 6.37 -12.07
C PRO A 156 14.87 5.44 -12.63
N PRO A 157 14.51 4.32 -13.28
CA PRO A 157 13.19 3.84 -13.62
C PRO A 157 12.71 2.78 -12.62
N THR A 158 13.14 2.85 -11.34
CA THR A 158 12.84 1.84 -10.32
C THR A 158 11.34 1.51 -10.30
N LEU A 159 11.02 0.23 -10.31
CA LEU A 159 9.65 -0.25 -10.17
C LEU A 159 9.39 -0.68 -8.74
N ILE A 160 8.19 -0.35 -8.26
CA ILE A 160 7.65 -0.85 -7.00
C ILE A 160 6.23 -1.35 -7.28
N ASN A 161 6.01 -2.64 -7.06
CA ASN A 161 4.73 -3.32 -7.33
C ASN A 161 4.23 -3.09 -8.77
N GLY A 162 5.15 -3.10 -9.73
CA GLY A 162 4.85 -2.86 -11.15
C GLY A 162 4.60 -1.39 -11.54
N GLN A 163 4.74 -0.44 -10.62
CA GLN A 163 4.66 1.00 -10.91
C GLN A 163 6.05 1.65 -10.93
N ALA A 164 6.33 2.45 -11.94
CA ALA A 164 7.63 3.09 -12.12
C ALA A 164 7.71 4.48 -11.47
N TYR A 165 8.86 4.80 -10.89
CA TYR A 165 9.27 6.20 -10.71
C TYR A 165 9.52 6.82 -12.09
N ARG A 166 8.89 7.96 -12.37
CA ARG A 166 8.95 8.61 -13.69
C ARG A 166 9.30 10.09 -13.58
N VAL A 167 10.18 10.57 -14.43
CA VAL A 167 10.43 12.01 -14.57
C VAL A 167 9.18 12.65 -15.18
N THR A 168 8.56 13.57 -14.45
CA THR A 168 7.42 14.37 -14.95
C THR A 168 7.86 15.74 -15.45
N ARG A 169 9.00 16.22 -14.95
CA ARG A 169 9.66 17.42 -15.45
C ARG A 169 11.15 17.16 -15.55
N GLY A 170 11.66 17.15 -16.79
CA GLY A 170 13.08 16.99 -17.08
C GLY A 170 13.88 18.28 -16.85
N GLY A 171 15.14 18.27 -17.28
CA GLY A 171 16.08 19.37 -17.07
C GLY A 171 16.92 19.22 -15.80
N GLN A 172 17.85 20.16 -15.59
CA GLN A 172 18.73 20.18 -14.43
C GLN A 172 17.98 20.69 -13.18
N PRO A 173 18.30 20.19 -11.98
CA PRO A 173 17.75 20.73 -10.74
C PRO A 173 18.09 22.21 -10.56
N ARG A 174 17.10 23.03 -10.20
CA ARG A 174 17.29 24.44 -9.85
C ARG A 174 18.24 24.55 -8.64
N PRO A 175 19.25 25.43 -8.67
CA PRO A 175 20.10 25.68 -7.50
C PRO A 175 19.31 26.37 -6.39
N LEU A 176 19.45 25.89 -5.16
CA LEU A 176 18.87 26.53 -3.98
C LEU A 176 19.67 27.77 -3.58
N THR A 177 18.95 28.82 -3.20
CA THR A 177 19.50 29.98 -2.49
C THR A 177 19.21 29.89 -0.99
N GLU A 178 19.91 30.69 -0.18
CA GLU A 178 19.63 30.85 1.26
C GLU A 178 18.16 31.26 1.52
N ARG A 179 17.57 32.05 0.61
CA ARG A 179 16.16 32.44 0.68
C ARG A 179 15.25 31.24 0.47
N ASP A 180 15.51 30.41 -0.53
CA ASP A 180 14.72 29.20 -0.81
C ASP A 180 14.77 28.22 0.36
N ILE A 181 15.96 28.03 0.95
CA ILE A 181 16.14 27.17 2.13
C ILE A 181 15.28 27.69 3.30
N ARG A 182 15.31 28.99 3.56
CA ARG A 182 14.48 29.60 4.62
C ARG A 182 12.98 29.43 4.35
N HIS A 183 12.54 29.61 3.11
CA HIS A 183 11.15 29.38 2.71
C HIS A 183 10.72 27.93 2.95
N ILE A 184 11.52 26.97 2.50
CA ILE A 184 11.29 25.53 2.69
C ILE A 184 11.22 25.19 4.17
N GLN A 185 12.19 25.66 4.97
CA GLN A 185 12.22 25.39 6.41
C GLN A 185 11.03 26.04 7.14
N SER A 186 10.64 27.26 6.76
CA SER A 186 9.48 27.96 7.30
C SER A 186 8.19 27.19 7.00
N PHE A 187 8.03 26.75 5.74
CA PHE A 187 6.90 25.91 5.33
C PHE A 187 6.83 24.60 6.11
N MET A 188 7.94 23.89 6.23
CA MET A 188 7.97 22.66 7.02
C MET A 188 7.64 22.89 8.50
N LYS A 189 7.96 24.06 9.05
CA LYS A 189 7.54 24.44 10.41
C LYS A 189 6.05 24.74 10.47
N SER A 190 5.46 25.44 9.49
CA SER A 190 4.02 25.73 9.45
C SER A 190 3.15 24.50 9.23
N CYS A 191 3.69 23.45 8.58
CA CYS A 191 3.02 22.15 8.48
C CYS A 191 2.96 21.39 9.81
N ARG A 192 3.68 21.83 10.86
CA ARG A 192 3.54 21.26 12.20
C ARG A 192 2.33 21.89 12.87
N VAL A 193 1.35 21.07 13.23
CA VAL A 193 0.27 21.48 14.13
C VAL A 193 0.91 22.04 15.41
N PRO A 194 0.57 23.27 15.87
CA PRO A 194 0.98 23.74 17.18
C PRO A 194 0.53 22.70 18.21
N GLN A 195 1.45 22.14 18.97
CA GLN A 195 1.04 21.32 20.10
C GLN A 195 0.21 22.22 21.03
N PRO A 196 -1.01 21.82 21.42
CA PRO A 196 -1.68 22.51 22.50
C PRO A 196 -0.78 22.39 23.72
N VAL A 197 -0.42 23.55 24.30
CA VAL A 197 0.19 23.62 25.62
C VAL A 197 -0.81 22.93 26.55
N ALA A 198 -0.46 21.74 27.03
CA ALA A 198 -1.37 20.97 27.87
C ALA A 198 -1.66 21.79 29.14
N PRO A 199 -2.94 22.01 29.51
CA PRO A 199 -3.25 22.53 30.83
C PRO A 199 -2.71 21.54 31.87
N SER A 200 -2.09 22.08 32.91
CA SER A 200 -1.64 21.34 34.08
C SER A 200 -2.84 20.67 34.76
N VAL A 201 -3.10 19.41 34.41
CA VAL A 201 -4.05 18.57 35.14
C VAL A 201 -3.37 18.10 36.41
N GLN A 202 -3.91 18.54 37.54
CA GLN A 202 -3.52 18.12 38.86
C GLN A 202 -3.75 16.62 39.06
N ALA A 203 -2.72 16.00 39.65
CA ALA A 203 -2.69 14.78 40.45
C ALA A 203 -3.77 13.70 40.20
N ALA A 204 -3.39 12.71 39.38
CA ALA A 204 -3.77 11.31 39.62
C ALA A 204 -2.48 10.53 39.88
N ALA A 205 -2.47 9.78 41.00
CA ALA A 205 -1.39 8.96 41.57
C ALA A 205 -0.04 8.94 40.83
N ALA A 206 0.99 9.51 41.45
CA ALA A 206 2.35 9.57 40.91
C ALA A 206 2.83 8.18 40.46
N PRO A 207 3.29 8.00 39.21
CA PRO A 207 4.02 6.80 38.83
C PRO A 207 5.24 6.67 39.76
N ILE A 208 5.51 5.46 40.26
CA ILE A 208 6.67 5.18 41.10
C ILE A 208 7.91 5.58 40.32
N LYS A 209 8.53 6.70 40.72
CA LYS A 209 9.75 7.22 40.10
C LYS A 209 10.86 6.21 40.36
N ALA A 210 11.38 5.58 39.31
CA ALA A 210 12.53 4.69 39.43
C ALA A 210 13.70 5.42 40.10
N SER A 211 14.54 4.73 40.88
CA SER A 211 15.70 5.36 41.51
C SER A 211 16.76 5.74 40.47
N GLN A 212 17.68 6.65 40.82
CA GLN A 212 18.81 6.99 39.95
C GLN A 212 19.65 5.75 39.60
N HIS A 213 19.82 4.84 40.57
CA HIS A 213 20.51 3.57 40.36
C HIS A 213 19.81 2.70 39.31
N ASP A 214 18.48 2.55 39.40
CA ASP A 214 17.70 1.75 38.43
C ASP A 214 17.82 2.32 37.01
N LEU A 215 17.83 3.65 36.89
CA LEU A 215 17.95 4.32 35.59
C LEU A 215 19.34 4.10 34.97
N CYS A 216 20.39 4.13 35.79
CA CYS A 216 21.76 3.84 35.36
C CYS A 216 21.93 2.36 34.99
N SER A 217 21.36 1.46 35.78
CA SER A 217 21.37 0.01 35.53
C SER A 217 20.62 -0.34 34.23
N LEU A 218 19.47 0.29 33.98
CA LEU A 218 18.73 0.15 32.73
C LEU A 218 19.55 0.65 31.52
N TYR A 219 20.25 1.77 31.67
CA TYR A 219 21.14 2.29 30.63
C TYR A 219 22.28 1.32 30.32
N HIS A 220 22.98 0.80 31.34
CA HIS A 220 24.06 -0.17 31.16
C HIS A 220 23.57 -1.47 30.52
N TYR A 221 22.42 -2.00 30.97
CA TYR A 221 21.78 -3.17 30.40
C TYR A 221 21.47 -2.98 28.90
N LEU A 222 20.84 -1.85 28.54
CA LEU A 222 20.52 -1.56 27.14
C LEU A 222 21.77 -1.33 26.28
N CYS A 223 22.85 -0.79 26.84
CA CYS A 223 24.13 -0.66 26.12
C CYS A 223 24.76 -2.02 25.77
N GLN A 224 24.43 -3.10 26.48
CA GLN A 224 24.92 -4.44 26.15
C GLN A 224 24.20 -5.04 24.93
N HIS A 225 22.94 -4.67 24.70
CA HIS A 225 22.07 -5.24 23.67
C HIS A 225 21.77 -4.30 22.48
N ASN A 226 22.00 -3.00 22.63
CA ASN A 226 21.71 -1.98 21.64
C ASN A 226 22.90 -1.02 21.47
N GLY A 227 22.93 -0.27 20.36
CA GLY A 227 23.91 0.81 20.19
C GLY A 227 23.77 1.89 21.27
N ARG A 228 24.89 2.51 21.67
CA ARG A 228 24.99 3.52 22.74
C ARG A 228 23.88 4.57 22.71
N ASN A 229 23.60 5.14 21.53
CA ASN A 229 22.60 6.19 21.35
C ASN A 229 21.16 5.66 21.45
N GLU A 230 20.92 4.44 20.95
CA GLU A 230 19.62 3.78 21.06
C GLU A 230 19.31 3.43 22.52
N ALA A 231 20.33 2.97 23.26
CA ALA A 231 20.22 2.73 24.70
C ALA A 231 19.86 4.01 25.45
N LEU A 232 20.59 5.11 25.19
CA LEU A 232 20.31 6.41 25.83
C LEU A 232 18.89 6.91 25.51
N PHE A 233 18.47 6.77 24.25
CA PHE A 233 17.16 7.20 23.81
C PHE A 233 16.03 6.42 24.51
N ARG A 234 16.16 5.10 24.63
CA ARG A 234 15.20 4.23 25.32
C ARG A 234 15.13 4.48 26.83
N THR A 235 16.28 4.63 27.49
CA THR A 235 16.32 4.97 28.92
C THR A 235 15.67 6.33 29.17
N SER A 236 15.88 7.30 28.28
CA SER A 236 15.27 8.64 28.38
C SER A 236 13.75 8.61 28.20
N LEU A 237 13.21 7.75 27.33
CA LEU A 237 11.77 7.53 27.20
C LEU A 237 11.16 6.91 28.46
N PHE A 238 11.84 5.92 29.03
CA PHE A 238 11.42 5.28 30.29
C PHE A 238 11.42 6.30 31.44
N ALA A 239 12.46 7.11 31.56
CA ALA A 239 12.54 8.18 32.57
C ALA A 239 11.36 9.15 32.45
N ARG A 240 11.12 9.66 31.24
CA ARG A 240 9.99 10.56 30.94
C ARG A 240 8.64 9.93 31.31
N ASP A 241 8.43 8.66 30.94
CA ASP A 241 7.18 7.95 31.18
C ASP A 241 6.97 7.58 32.66
N THR A 242 8.03 7.54 33.47
CA THR A 242 8.02 7.28 34.91
C THR A 242 8.07 8.56 35.76
N GLY A 243 7.93 9.73 35.14
CA GLY A 243 7.80 11.02 35.84
C GLY A 243 9.13 11.73 36.14
N TRP A 244 10.25 11.31 35.54
CA TRP A 244 11.51 12.06 35.62
C TRP A 244 11.45 13.34 34.79
N GLN A 245 12.07 14.40 35.31
CA GLN A 245 12.23 15.65 34.57
C GLN A 245 13.43 15.60 33.63
N GLN A 246 13.38 16.35 32.53
CA GLN A 246 14.46 16.39 31.54
C GLN A 246 15.81 16.79 32.16
N SER A 247 15.81 17.75 33.10
CA SER A 247 17.01 18.20 33.81
C SER A 247 17.67 17.09 34.64
N GLU A 248 16.86 16.27 35.32
CA GLU A 248 17.32 15.16 36.16
C GLU A 248 17.94 14.03 35.32
N VAL A 249 17.36 13.76 34.14
CA VAL A 249 17.91 12.79 33.20
C VAL A 249 19.21 13.30 32.59
N LEU A 250 19.29 14.60 32.30
CA LEU A 250 20.51 15.24 31.78
C LEU A 250 21.66 15.17 32.80
N SER A 251 21.42 15.47 34.08
CA SER A 251 22.45 15.39 35.12
C SER A 251 22.93 13.95 35.36
N THR A 252 22.05 12.96 35.20
CA THR A 252 22.36 11.56 35.48
C THR A 252 23.04 10.85 34.32
N LEU A 253 22.46 10.89 33.11
CA LEU A 253 22.87 10.02 32.01
C LEU A 253 23.93 10.62 31.10
N VAL A 254 24.10 11.94 31.06
CA VAL A 254 25.04 12.60 30.14
C VAL A 254 26.49 12.27 30.49
N GLN A 255 26.85 12.33 31.78
CA GLN A 255 28.20 11.98 32.23
C GLN A 255 28.50 10.50 31.99
N LEU A 256 27.57 9.61 32.33
CA LEU A 256 27.68 8.17 32.06
C LEU A 256 27.85 7.86 30.58
N HIS A 257 27.08 8.52 29.70
CA HIS A 257 27.17 8.34 28.26
C HIS A 257 28.50 8.85 27.69
N SER A 258 29.04 9.94 28.23
CA SER A 258 30.31 10.51 27.79
C SER A 258 31.52 9.63 28.12
N GLN A 259 31.46 8.90 29.23
CA GLN A 259 32.53 8.03 29.73
C GLN A 259 32.57 6.65 29.04
N GLN A 260 31.51 6.27 28.32
CA GLN A 260 31.48 4.99 27.62
C GLN A 260 32.37 4.99 26.37
N THR A 261 33.26 4.01 26.28
CA THR A 261 34.11 3.77 25.11
C THR A 261 33.34 3.02 24.02
N THR A 262 33.63 3.33 22.76
CA THR A 262 33.12 2.58 21.61
C THR A 262 33.67 1.14 21.65
N ARG A 263 32.80 0.14 21.45
CA ARG A 263 33.26 -1.21 21.07
C ARG A 263 33.82 -1.12 19.65
N GLY A 264 35.03 -1.64 19.45
CA GLY A 264 35.94 -1.50 18.31
C GLY A 264 35.36 -1.14 16.93
N GLY A 265 36.08 -0.27 16.21
CA GLY A 265 35.92 -0.04 14.76
C GLY A 265 35.36 1.33 14.33
N HIS A 266 35.05 2.24 15.26
CA HIS A 266 34.57 3.59 14.95
C HIS A 266 35.66 4.66 15.12
N PRO A 267 35.63 5.77 14.34
CA PRO A 267 36.53 6.91 14.50
C PRO A 267 36.52 7.44 15.93
N GLN A 268 37.65 7.98 16.40
CA GLN A 268 37.75 8.52 17.77
C GLN A 268 36.89 9.79 17.91
N GLU A 269 35.69 9.63 18.45
CA GLU A 269 34.83 10.74 18.86
C GLU A 269 35.37 11.38 20.15
N THR A 270 35.40 12.71 20.21
CA THR A 270 35.78 13.44 21.44
C THR A 270 34.68 13.36 22.51
N ALA A 271 35.06 13.43 23.80
CA ALA A 271 34.10 13.42 24.92
C ALA A 271 33.07 14.56 24.81
N ALA A 272 33.48 15.73 24.32
CA ALA A 272 32.60 16.88 24.09
C ALA A 272 31.52 16.61 23.01
N GLN A 273 31.88 15.92 21.93
CA GLN A 273 30.93 15.52 20.88
C GLN A 273 29.89 14.53 21.42
N ARG A 274 30.33 13.55 22.23
CA ARG A 274 29.43 12.57 22.89
C ARG A 274 28.47 13.26 23.86
N GLN A 275 28.95 14.25 24.60
CA GLN A 275 28.10 15.04 25.50
C GLN A 275 27.01 15.80 24.72
N HIS A 276 27.38 16.43 23.59
CA HIS A 276 26.43 17.15 22.73
C HIS A 276 25.41 16.20 22.06
N GLU A 277 25.84 15.01 21.67
CA GLU A 277 24.97 13.96 21.13
C GLU A 277 23.99 13.44 22.20
N ALA A 278 24.48 13.21 23.43
CA ALA A 278 23.65 12.76 24.54
C ALA A 278 22.54 13.76 24.87
N GLN A 279 22.90 15.05 24.96
CA GLN A 279 21.94 16.12 25.21
C GLN A 279 20.86 16.20 24.11
N ARG A 280 21.26 16.07 22.83
CA ARG A 280 20.31 16.05 21.71
C ARG A 280 19.36 14.85 21.78
N THR A 281 19.89 13.69 22.15
CA THR A 281 19.12 12.44 22.26
C THR A 281 18.08 12.53 23.39
N ILE A 282 18.48 13.02 24.56
CA ILE A 282 17.58 13.22 25.71
C ILE A 282 16.51 14.25 25.37
N ARG A 283 16.89 15.41 24.79
CA ARG A 283 15.92 16.42 24.33
C ARG A 283 14.92 15.85 23.32
N SER A 284 15.38 15.01 22.40
CA SER A 284 14.51 14.35 21.42
C SER A 284 13.55 13.33 22.05
N ALA A 285 13.92 12.70 23.16
CA ALA A 285 13.04 11.78 23.88
C ALA A 285 11.94 12.54 24.62
N PHE A 286 12.31 13.64 25.27
CA PHE A 286 11.39 14.51 26.03
C PHE A 286 10.49 15.40 25.15
N SER A 287 10.90 15.69 23.91
CA SER A 287 10.03 16.41 22.95
C SER A 287 8.85 15.57 22.45
N ARG A 288 8.84 14.26 22.73
CA ARG A 288 7.72 13.36 22.40
C ARG A 288 6.73 13.37 23.57
N PRO A 289 5.41 13.36 23.32
CA PRO A 289 4.44 13.32 24.41
C PRO A 289 4.66 12.09 25.30
N ALA A 290 4.57 12.29 26.62
CA ALA A 290 4.59 11.20 27.60
C ALA A 290 3.50 10.19 27.24
N ALA A 291 3.81 8.91 27.38
CA ALA A 291 3.00 7.86 26.80
C ALA A 291 1.71 7.57 27.61
N SER A 292 0.89 8.58 27.91
CA SER A 292 -0.51 8.38 28.35
C SER A 292 -1.31 7.59 27.30
N ARG A 293 -0.89 7.67 26.02
CA ARG A 293 -1.40 6.84 24.92
C ARG A 293 -0.98 5.37 24.96
N ARG A 294 0.06 4.99 25.71
CA ARG A 294 0.40 3.58 25.96
C ARG A 294 -0.33 3.03 27.18
N GLN A 295 -0.60 3.85 28.20
CA GLN A 295 -1.51 3.49 29.28
C GLN A 295 -2.95 3.30 28.75
N ALA A 296 -3.39 4.08 27.75
CA ALA A 296 -4.65 3.83 27.03
C ALA A 296 -4.61 2.62 26.07
N ARG A 297 -3.42 2.10 25.71
CA ARG A 297 -3.28 0.79 25.03
C ARG A 297 -3.43 -0.38 26.01
N GLN A 298 -3.37 -0.14 27.32
CA GLN A 298 -3.53 -1.17 28.35
C GLN A 298 -4.95 -1.31 28.88
N THR A 299 -5.86 -0.40 28.54
CA THR A 299 -7.30 -0.57 28.80
C THR A 299 -8.01 -1.04 27.52
N ALA A 300 -7.55 -2.14 26.92
CA ALA A 300 -8.49 -2.95 26.16
C ALA A 300 -9.59 -3.35 27.15
N SER A 301 -10.87 -3.20 26.80
CA SER A 301 -11.90 -3.81 27.63
C SER A 301 -11.55 -5.29 27.71
N THR A 302 -11.28 -5.78 28.92
CA THR A 302 -10.90 -7.19 29.19
C THR A 302 -12.02 -8.18 28.89
N ASP A 303 -13.08 -7.69 28.25
CA ASP A 303 -14.41 -8.25 28.16
C ASP A 303 -14.70 -8.70 26.73
N GLN A 304 -13.89 -8.27 25.76
CA GLN A 304 -14.12 -8.50 24.33
C GLN A 304 -12.80 -8.59 23.54
N LEU A 305 -12.79 -9.40 22.47
CA LEU A 305 -11.57 -9.56 21.67
C LEU A 305 -11.22 -8.29 20.88
N PRO A 306 -9.93 -7.97 20.73
CA PRO A 306 -9.47 -6.93 19.82
C PRO A 306 -9.94 -7.16 18.38
N ASN A 307 -10.30 -6.09 17.67
CA ASN A 307 -10.69 -6.18 16.25
C ASN A 307 -9.62 -6.83 15.36
N SER A 308 -8.33 -6.58 15.62
CA SER A 308 -7.22 -7.22 14.89
C SER A 308 -7.22 -8.74 15.03
N VAL A 309 -7.46 -9.26 16.25
CA VAL A 309 -7.60 -10.69 16.53
C VAL A 309 -8.83 -11.26 15.83
N ARG A 310 -9.98 -10.57 15.93
CA ARG A 310 -11.24 -10.99 15.27
C ARG A 310 -11.06 -11.08 13.76
N GLU A 311 -10.50 -10.06 13.13
CA GLU A 311 -10.28 -10.00 11.68
C GLU A 311 -9.26 -11.05 11.19
N ALA A 312 -8.18 -11.26 11.95
CA ALA A 312 -7.19 -12.30 11.62
C ALA A 312 -7.80 -13.71 11.66
N LEU A 313 -8.61 -14.01 12.68
CA LEU A 313 -9.34 -15.28 12.75
C LEU A 313 -10.35 -15.41 11.61
N MET A 314 -11.05 -14.34 11.22
CA MET A 314 -11.97 -14.34 10.08
C MET A 314 -11.26 -14.62 8.76
N GLN A 315 -10.10 -14.01 8.52
CA GLN A 315 -9.28 -14.23 7.33
C GLN A 315 -8.79 -15.69 7.23
N ARG A 316 -8.47 -16.32 8.37
CA ARG A 316 -8.11 -17.74 8.45
C ARG A 316 -9.32 -18.68 8.39
N LYS A 317 -10.53 -18.17 8.13
CA LYS A 317 -11.81 -18.93 8.12
C LYS A 317 -12.15 -19.56 9.48
N MET A 318 -11.62 -19.01 10.57
CA MET A 318 -11.81 -19.47 11.94
C MET A 318 -12.92 -18.70 12.66
N THR A 319 -14.04 -18.46 11.98
CA THR A 319 -15.20 -17.75 12.56
C THR A 319 -15.78 -18.47 13.78
N TYR A 320 -15.64 -19.79 13.85
CA TYR A 320 -16.02 -20.57 15.02
C TYR A 320 -15.22 -20.16 16.27
N ALA A 321 -13.92 -19.89 16.14
CA ALA A 321 -13.05 -19.48 17.23
C ALA A 321 -13.41 -18.08 17.75
N VAL A 322 -13.70 -17.14 16.84
CA VAL A 322 -14.20 -15.81 17.23
C VAL A 322 -15.48 -15.94 18.05
N ARG A 323 -16.46 -16.70 17.56
CA ARG A 323 -17.75 -16.88 18.24
C ARG A 323 -17.62 -17.54 19.61
N THR A 324 -16.80 -18.59 19.72
CA THR A 324 -16.58 -19.29 20.99
C THR A 324 -15.83 -18.41 21.99
N LEU A 325 -14.69 -17.82 21.61
CA LEU A 325 -13.89 -17.01 22.53
C LEU A 325 -14.62 -15.74 22.97
N GLU A 326 -15.26 -15.02 22.03
CA GLU A 326 -16.05 -13.84 22.37
C GLU A 326 -17.23 -14.20 23.27
N GLY A 327 -17.93 -15.31 22.98
CA GLY A 327 -19.03 -15.78 23.82
C GLY A 327 -18.59 -16.12 25.24
N LEU A 328 -17.43 -16.75 25.41
CA LEU A 328 -16.88 -17.07 26.74
C LEU A 328 -16.50 -15.80 27.50
N LEU A 329 -15.91 -14.80 26.83
CA LEU A 329 -15.60 -13.50 27.45
C LEU A 329 -16.87 -12.76 27.89
N LEU A 330 -17.89 -12.71 27.02
CA LEU A 330 -19.19 -12.10 27.33
C LEU A 330 -19.91 -12.80 28.49
N ALA A 331 -19.69 -14.11 28.66
CA ALA A 331 -20.20 -14.88 29.79
C ALA A 331 -19.34 -14.75 31.07
N GLY A 332 -18.30 -13.92 31.06
CA GLY A 332 -17.46 -13.62 32.22
C GLY A 332 -16.31 -14.62 32.45
N ILE A 333 -15.99 -15.49 31.49
CA ILE A 333 -14.78 -16.33 31.55
C ILE A 333 -13.61 -15.48 31.05
N ARG A 334 -12.88 -14.89 32.01
CA ARG A 334 -11.75 -14.00 31.77
C ARG A 334 -10.48 -14.77 31.39
N SER A 335 -9.55 -14.08 30.76
CA SER A 335 -8.20 -14.53 30.43
C SER A 335 -7.53 -15.20 31.64
N GLY A 336 -6.87 -16.33 31.40
CA GLY A 336 -6.20 -17.13 32.43
C GLY A 336 -7.09 -18.00 33.32
N ARG A 337 -8.43 -17.82 33.31
CA ARG A 337 -9.36 -18.69 34.05
C ARG A 337 -9.42 -20.08 33.39
N VAL A 338 -9.44 -21.13 34.22
CA VAL A 338 -9.61 -22.51 33.75
C VAL A 338 -11.10 -22.82 33.66
N PHE A 339 -11.51 -23.48 32.57
CA PHE A 339 -12.88 -23.92 32.34
C PHE A 339 -12.90 -25.30 31.68
N SER A 340 -13.98 -26.05 31.86
CA SER A 340 -14.14 -27.38 31.27
C SER A 340 -14.90 -27.35 29.94
N THR A 341 -14.79 -28.41 29.12
CA THR A 341 -15.60 -28.52 27.89
C THR A 341 -17.09 -28.40 28.17
N GLN A 342 -17.59 -29.09 29.21
CA GLN A 342 -19.01 -29.07 29.58
C GLN A 342 -19.45 -27.68 30.05
N GLN A 343 -18.58 -26.95 30.75
CA GLN A 343 -18.84 -25.57 31.15
C GLN A 343 -18.95 -24.64 29.93
N ALA A 344 -18.09 -24.79 28.92
CA ALA A 344 -18.20 -24.02 27.68
C ALA A 344 -19.48 -24.36 26.90
N GLU A 345 -19.85 -25.65 26.81
CA GLU A 345 -21.09 -26.09 26.18
C GLU A 345 -22.34 -25.58 26.89
N SER A 346 -22.36 -25.60 28.22
CA SER A 346 -23.51 -25.11 29.01
C SER A 346 -23.64 -23.60 28.93
N THR A 347 -22.52 -22.88 29.00
CA THR A 347 -22.47 -21.42 28.96
C THR A 347 -22.88 -20.87 27.59
N LEU A 348 -22.43 -21.51 26.50
CA LEU A 348 -22.72 -21.08 25.13
C LEU A 348 -23.93 -21.79 24.52
N LYS A 349 -24.73 -22.48 25.33
CA LYS A 349 -25.90 -23.22 24.89
C LYS A 349 -26.86 -22.28 24.15
N ARG A 350 -27.32 -22.71 22.97
CA ARG A 350 -28.15 -21.92 22.02
C ARG A 350 -27.46 -20.72 21.34
N LEU A 351 -26.22 -20.38 21.68
CA LEU A 351 -25.45 -19.31 21.03
C LEU A 351 -24.42 -19.87 20.03
N VAL A 352 -23.61 -20.84 20.46
CA VAL A 352 -22.56 -21.44 19.64
C VAL A 352 -22.75 -22.95 19.58
N GLY A 353 -22.70 -23.51 18.37
CA GLY A 353 -22.86 -24.94 18.16
C GLY A 353 -21.74 -25.75 18.79
N ARG A 354 -22.07 -26.95 19.29
CA ARG A 354 -21.15 -27.87 19.97
C ARG A 354 -19.87 -28.12 19.18
N ASP A 355 -19.97 -28.33 17.87
CA ASP A 355 -18.82 -28.58 17.00
C ASP A 355 -17.89 -27.36 16.88
N SER A 356 -18.45 -26.14 16.90
CA SER A 356 -17.66 -24.91 16.87
C SER A 356 -16.86 -24.74 18.15
N ILE A 357 -17.44 -25.11 19.30
CA ILE A 357 -16.76 -25.11 20.60
C ILE A 357 -15.60 -26.10 20.56
N HIS A 358 -15.85 -27.36 20.18
CA HIS A 358 -14.80 -28.38 20.13
C HIS A 358 -13.67 -28.05 19.16
N LYS A 359 -13.98 -27.51 17.97
CA LYS A 359 -12.95 -27.05 17.01
C LYS A 359 -12.09 -25.94 17.60
N THR A 360 -12.70 -25.02 18.34
CA THR A 360 -11.95 -23.96 19.04
C THR A 360 -11.04 -24.53 20.12
N LEU A 361 -11.56 -25.44 20.96
CA LEU A 361 -10.78 -26.07 22.03
C LEU A 361 -9.64 -26.94 21.49
N GLN A 362 -9.87 -27.66 20.40
CA GLN A 362 -8.84 -28.42 19.71
C GLN A 362 -7.75 -27.50 19.13
N TRP A 363 -8.14 -26.37 18.54
CA TRP A 363 -7.20 -25.37 18.04
C TRP A 363 -6.35 -24.77 19.17
N LEU A 364 -6.94 -24.49 20.34
CA LEU A 364 -6.21 -24.02 21.52
C LEU A 364 -5.24 -25.05 22.10
N ALA A 365 -5.49 -26.35 21.88
CA ALA A 365 -4.73 -27.47 22.46
C ALA A 365 -3.65 -28.08 21.54
N TYR A 366 -3.51 -27.65 20.28
CA TYR A 366 -2.49 -28.15 19.35
C TYR A 366 -1.08 -27.62 19.72
N PRO A 367 0.04 -28.20 19.23
CA PRO A 367 1.41 -27.94 19.73
C PRO A 367 1.96 -26.50 19.58
N GLU A 368 1.25 -25.63 18.87
CA GLU A 368 1.52 -24.17 18.81
C GLU A 368 0.46 -23.33 19.55
N GLY A 369 -0.48 -23.98 20.23
CA GLY A 369 -1.51 -23.38 21.06
C GLY A 369 -0.99 -23.07 22.48
N ILE A 370 -1.54 -22.02 23.06
CA ILE A 370 -1.02 -21.36 24.27
C ILE A 370 -1.06 -22.30 25.50
N HIS A 371 -1.88 -23.35 25.53
CA HIS A 371 -1.97 -24.27 26.68
C HIS A 371 -2.26 -25.73 26.33
N SER A 372 -1.45 -26.65 26.89
CA SER A 372 -1.82 -28.06 27.03
C SER A 372 -3.05 -28.20 27.95
N PRO A 373 -3.91 -29.23 27.76
CA PRO A 373 -5.00 -29.50 28.70
C PRO A 373 -4.44 -29.66 30.11
N VAL A 374 -4.86 -28.80 31.04
CA VAL A 374 -4.41 -28.84 32.43
C VAL A 374 -5.07 -30.05 33.07
N ASN A 375 -4.34 -31.16 33.20
CA ASN A 375 -4.82 -32.29 34.01
C ASN A 375 -4.81 -31.84 35.48
N PRO A 376 -5.96 -31.68 36.18
CA PRO A 376 -5.97 -31.28 37.59
C PRO A 376 -5.50 -32.41 38.53
N ARG A 377 -5.07 -33.52 37.95
CA ARG A 377 -4.77 -34.78 38.60
C ARG A 377 -3.38 -35.20 38.17
N GLN A 378 -2.36 -34.76 38.90
CA GLN A 378 -1.10 -35.50 38.97
C GLN A 378 -1.37 -36.83 39.69
N ASN A 379 -2.05 -37.74 38.99
CA ASN A 379 -2.11 -39.12 39.42
C ASN A 379 -0.73 -39.73 39.14
N ALA A 380 -0.23 -40.60 40.01
CA ALA A 380 1.10 -41.23 39.93
C ALA A 380 1.46 -41.78 38.52
N HIS A 381 0.44 -42.15 37.71
CA HIS A 381 0.61 -42.55 36.31
C HIS A 381 1.12 -41.46 35.35
N ALA A 382 0.77 -40.18 35.55
CA ALA A 382 1.27 -39.09 34.73
C ALA A 382 2.76 -38.80 35.00
N PHE A 383 3.21 -39.03 36.24
CA PHE A 383 4.62 -38.96 36.63
C PHE A 383 5.42 -40.13 36.03
N ALA A 384 4.84 -41.34 36.00
CA ALA A 384 5.45 -42.51 35.37
C ALA A 384 5.58 -42.41 33.83
N ALA A 385 4.76 -41.59 33.17
CA ALA A 385 4.84 -41.31 31.74
C ALA A 385 5.87 -40.21 31.38
N SER A 386 6.30 -39.41 32.37
CA SER A 386 7.45 -38.53 32.19
C SER A 386 8.69 -39.42 31.99
N LYS A 387 9.42 -39.22 30.90
CA LYS A 387 10.56 -40.04 30.48
C LYS A 387 11.75 -39.89 31.44
N ILE A 388 11.64 -40.40 32.67
CA ILE A 388 12.81 -40.81 33.45
C ILE A 388 13.06 -42.25 33.03
N ARG A 389 13.96 -42.46 32.06
CA ARG A 389 14.51 -43.78 31.76
C ARG A 389 15.27 -44.24 33.00
N LEU A 390 14.59 -44.91 33.92
CA LEU A 390 15.27 -45.68 34.96
C LEU A 390 15.97 -46.85 34.25
N ASN A 391 17.30 -46.81 34.30
CA ASN A 391 18.18 -47.69 33.57
C ASN A 391 18.32 -49.04 34.30
N ASN A 392 17.21 -49.77 34.47
CA ASN A 392 17.24 -51.07 35.14
C ASN A 392 16.59 -52.17 34.29
N LYS A 393 17.34 -53.23 34.02
CA LYS A 393 17.00 -54.36 33.13
C LYS A 393 16.10 -55.41 33.80
N LYS A 394 15.11 -54.99 34.60
CA LYS A 394 14.17 -55.93 35.23
C LYS A 394 12.75 -55.68 34.73
N CYS A 395 12.26 -56.60 33.90
CA CYS A 395 10.86 -56.66 33.47
C CYS A 395 10.02 -57.34 34.57
N PHE A 396 9.03 -56.64 35.11
CA PHE A 396 8.02 -57.23 35.98
C PHE A 396 6.75 -57.49 35.16
N LEU A 397 6.40 -58.78 35.01
CA LEU A 397 5.14 -59.20 34.40
C LEU A 397 4.05 -59.15 35.47
N LEU A 398 3.24 -58.09 35.47
CA LEU A 398 2.05 -58.02 36.30
C LEU A 398 0.83 -58.50 35.49
N PRO A 399 -0.02 -59.37 36.05
CA PRO A 399 -1.24 -59.80 35.37
C PRO A 399 -2.18 -58.60 35.21
N LYS A 400 -2.73 -58.48 34.00
CA LYS A 400 -3.66 -57.42 33.62
C LYS A 400 -4.97 -57.62 34.37
N ARG A 401 -5.12 -57.01 35.56
CA ARG A 401 -6.44 -56.88 36.20
C ARG A 401 -7.34 -56.14 35.21
N ASN A 402 -8.45 -56.77 34.84
CA ASN A 402 -9.52 -56.11 34.08
C ASN A 402 -9.84 -54.80 34.78
N GLN A 403 -9.53 -53.68 34.12
CA GLN A 403 -9.86 -52.36 34.64
C GLN A 403 -11.37 -52.30 34.73
N GLU A 404 -11.89 -52.19 35.95
CA GLU A 404 -13.27 -51.78 36.16
C GLU A 404 -13.50 -50.51 35.34
N LYS A 405 -14.50 -50.55 34.44
CA LYS A 405 -14.88 -49.36 33.69
C LYS A 405 -15.18 -48.26 34.70
N PRO A 406 -14.50 -47.10 34.64
CA PRO A 406 -14.79 -46.02 35.57
C PRO A 406 -16.29 -45.71 35.46
N GLN A 407 -17.02 -45.78 36.59
CA GLN A 407 -18.46 -45.52 36.66
C GLN A 407 -18.83 -44.09 36.26
N ASN A 408 -17.84 -43.20 36.14
CA ASN A 408 -17.98 -41.85 35.64
C ASN A 408 -17.45 -41.80 34.20
N GLY A 409 -18.25 -41.22 33.29
CA GLY A 409 -18.03 -41.22 31.85
C GLY A 409 -16.70 -40.61 31.36
N ARG A 410 -16.62 -40.28 30.07
CA ARG A 410 -15.39 -39.81 29.41
C ARG A 410 -14.69 -38.70 30.23
N PRO A 411 -13.37 -38.81 30.50
CA PRO A 411 -12.66 -37.85 31.33
C PRO A 411 -12.81 -36.43 30.81
N GLN A 412 -13.09 -35.50 31.73
CA GLN A 412 -13.36 -34.10 31.41
C GLN A 412 -12.05 -33.36 31.13
N ASN A 413 -11.93 -32.79 29.93
CA ASN A 413 -10.78 -31.96 29.57
C ASN A 413 -10.97 -30.54 30.11
N TRP A 414 -9.88 -29.98 30.66
CA TRP A 414 -9.82 -28.61 31.19
C TRP A 414 -8.91 -27.75 30.33
N TYR A 415 -9.34 -26.52 30.09
CA TYR A 415 -8.67 -25.55 29.23
C TYR A 415 -8.49 -24.24 29.99
N ARG A 416 -7.41 -23.50 29.69
CA ARG A 416 -7.18 -22.15 30.21
C ARG A 416 -7.57 -21.15 29.13
N MET A 417 -8.35 -20.13 29.50
CA MET A 417 -8.70 -19.04 28.61
C MET A 417 -7.43 -18.29 28.17
N PRO A 418 -7.16 -18.14 26.86
CA PRO A 418 -5.92 -17.54 26.39
C PRO A 418 -5.86 -16.05 26.73
N ASP A 419 -4.67 -15.56 27.05
CA ASP A 419 -4.42 -14.15 27.28
C ASP A 419 -4.41 -13.38 25.93
N ILE A 420 -4.95 -12.15 25.92
CA ILE A 420 -5.06 -11.34 24.68
C ILE A 420 -3.69 -11.12 24.01
N PRO A 421 -2.61 -10.80 24.75
CA PRO A 421 -1.28 -10.66 24.16
C PRO A 421 -0.78 -11.95 23.49
N ASP A 422 -1.07 -13.10 24.08
CA ASP A 422 -0.67 -14.40 23.54
C ASP A 422 -1.43 -14.72 22.25
N LEU A 423 -2.73 -14.39 22.19
CA LEU A 423 -3.52 -14.48 20.96
C LEU A 423 -2.97 -13.56 19.86
N CYS A 424 -2.56 -12.34 20.21
CA CYS A 424 -1.93 -11.42 19.27
C CYS A 424 -0.61 -11.99 18.71
N ALA A 425 0.24 -12.54 19.58
CA ALA A 425 1.49 -13.17 19.18
C ALA A 425 1.26 -14.40 18.28
N LEU A 426 0.32 -15.28 18.65
CA LEU A 426 -0.05 -16.47 17.88
C LEU A 426 -0.58 -16.14 16.48
N LEU A 427 -1.31 -15.03 16.36
CA LEU A 427 -1.90 -14.59 15.10
C LEU A 427 -0.98 -13.65 14.29
N GLY A 428 0.12 -13.17 14.88
CA GLY A 428 1.03 -12.21 14.26
C GLY A 428 0.39 -10.84 14.03
N VAL A 429 -0.46 -10.39 14.97
CA VAL A 429 -1.20 -9.12 14.86
C VAL A 429 -0.96 -8.19 16.03
N ASP A 430 -0.96 -6.89 15.77
CA ASP A 430 -0.87 -5.87 16.79
C ASP A 430 -2.17 -5.74 17.60
N LEU A 431 -2.06 -5.32 18.86
CA LEU A 431 -3.20 -5.03 19.71
C LEU A 431 -4.00 -3.84 19.16
N SER A 432 -5.33 -4.01 19.05
CA SER A 432 -6.27 -2.97 18.62
C SER A 432 -7.40 -2.77 19.63
N ASN A 433 -8.21 -1.72 19.45
CA ASN A 433 -9.45 -1.55 20.21
C ASN A 433 -10.46 -2.67 19.87
N SER A 434 -11.43 -2.91 20.75
CA SER A 434 -12.53 -3.88 20.58
C SER A 434 -13.83 -3.14 20.28
N ASP A 435 -14.53 -3.51 19.22
CA ASP A 435 -15.87 -2.98 18.92
C ASP A 435 -16.95 -3.77 19.68
N PRO A 436 -18.04 -3.14 20.13
CA PRO A 436 -19.06 -3.82 20.92
C PRO A 436 -19.78 -4.89 20.10
N LEU A 437 -19.64 -6.16 20.50
CA LEU A 437 -20.45 -7.27 20.00
C LEU A 437 -21.50 -7.70 21.03
N GLN A 438 -22.73 -7.95 20.57
CA GLN A 438 -23.81 -8.48 21.40
C GLN A 438 -23.85 -10.01 21.32
N PRO A 439 -24.37 -10.72 22.34
CA PRO A 439 -24.52 -12.18 22.30
C PRO A 439 -25.33 -12.68 21.08
N THR A 440 -26.34 -11.92 20.65
CA THR A 440 -27.15 -12.23 19.46
C THR A 440 -26.35 -12.18 18.16
N ASP A 441 -25.33 -11.33 18.07
CA ASP A 441 -24.43 -11.26 16.92
C ASP A 441 -23.56 -12.53 16.78
N LEU A 442 -23.42 -13.32 17.85
CA LEU A 442 -22.65 -14.57 17.87
C LEU A 442 -23.48 -15.81 17.49
N ALA A 443 -24.78 -15.67 17.21
CA ALA A 443 -25.66 -16.80 16.93
C ALA A 443 -25.31 -17.55 15.63
N SER A 444 -24.77 -16.86 14.62
CA SER A 444 -24.30 -17.48 13.38
C SER A 444 -23.04 -16.79 12.84
N ALA A 445 -22.24 -17.52 12.06
CA ALA A 445 -21.07 -16.95 11.37
C ALA A 445 -21.45 -15.79 10.44
N HIS A 446 -22.65 -15.81 9.87
CA HIS A 446 -23.20 -14.74 9.05
C HIS A 446 -23.44 -13.47 9.87
N GLN A 447 -24.19 -13.58 10.97
CA GLN A 447 -24.48 -12.46 11.87
C GLN A 447 -23.21 -11.87 12.48
N THR A 448 -22.25 -12.70 12.88
CA THR A 448 -20.99 -12.20 13.46
C THR A 448 -20.22 -11.35 12.45
N ARG A 449 -20.18 -11.75 11.17
CA ARG A 449 -19.55 -10.95 10.11
C ARG A 449 -20.32 -9.67 9.81
N MET A 450 -21.66 -9.73 9.77
CA MET A 450 -22.50 -8.54 9.60
C MET A 450 -22.30 -7.54 10.73
N ALA A 451 -22.23 -8.01 11.98
CA ALA A 451 -21.98 -7.17 13.14
C ALA A 451 -20.60 -6.49 13.07
N LEU A 452 -19.53 -7.24 12.75
CA LEU A 452 -18.20 -6.65 12.55
C LEU A 452 -18.14 -5.67 11.37
N HIS A 453 -18.95 -5.87 10.35
CA HIS A 453 -19.09 -4.94 9.23
C HIS A 453 -19.79 -3.65 9.65
N ARG A 454 -20.92 -3.80 10.33
CA ARG A 454 -21.73 -2.74 10.93
C ARG A 454 -20.91 -1.85 11.87
N GLU A 455 -20.24 -2.44 12.84
CA GLU A 455 -19.52 -1.69 13.88
C GLU A 455 -18.31 -0.93 13.33
N LEU A 456 -17.62 -1.48 12.32
CA LEU A 456 -16.54 -0.74 11.66
C LEU A 456 -17.06 0.57 11.03
N ILE A 457 -18.17 0.49 10.28
CA ILE A 457 -18.72 1.63 9.55
C ILE A 457 -19.34 2.64 10.52
N LYS A 458 -20.02 2.18 11.58
CA LYS A 458 -20.50 3.04 12.67
C LYS A 458 -19.37 3.82 13.32
N ARG A 459 -18.29 3.13 13.70
CA ARG A 459 -17.14 3.76 14.38
C ARG A 459 -16.38 4.71 13.47
N ARG A 460 -16.26 4.37 12.18
CA ARG A 460 -15.46 5.13 11.22
C ARG A 460 -16.15 5.22 9.85
N PRO A 461 -17.12 6.13 9.69
CA PRO A 461 -17.66 6.49 8.38
C PRO A 461 -16.55 7.07 7.51
N ALA A 462 -16.20 6.41 6.42
CA ALA A 462 -15.07 6.79 5.57
C ALA A 462 -15.12 6.10 4.19
N GLU A 463 -14.11 6.39 3.38
CA GLU A 463 -13.89 5.76 2.08
C GLU A 463 -13.21 4.40 2.20
N TYR A 464 -13.88 3.36 1.73
CA TYR A 464 -13.35 2.00 1.73
C TYR A 464 -13.46 1.37 0.35
N SER A 465 -12.51 0.50 0.02
CA SER A 465 -12.67 -0.36 -1.15
C SER A 465 -13.48 -1.60 -0.76
N ARG A 466 -14.41 -2.02 -1.63
CA ARG A 466 -15.19 -3.26 -1.42
C ARG A 466 -14.29 -4.48 -1.28
N ARG A 467 -13.17 -4.51 -2.01
CA ARG A 467 -12.17 -5.59 -1.92
C ARG A 467 -11.56 -5.67 -0.53
N TRP A 468 -11.20 -4.53 0.05
CA TRP A 468 -10.64 -4.48 1.40
C TRP A 468 -11.67 -4.90 2.45
N LEU A 469 -12.91 -4.41 2.37
CA LEU A 469 -14.00 -4.81 3.27
C LEU A 469 -14.25 -6.32 3.23
N ALA A 470 -14.21 -6.92 2.03
CA ALA A 470 -14.39 -8.35 1.83
C ALA A 470 -13.22 -9.16 2.38
N ALA A 471 -11.99 -8.77 2.05
CA ALA A 471 -10.77 -9.42 2.52
C ALA A 471 -10.67 -9.41 4.05
N ARG A 472 -10.98 -8.29 4.68
CA ARG A 472 -10.98 -8.12 6.15
C ARG A 472 -11.82 -9.17 6.87
N LEU A 473 -13.01 -9.46 6.34
CA LEU A 473 -13.96 -10.42 6.92
C LEU A 473 -13.80 -11.85 6.37
N GLY A 474 -12.84 -12.07 5.46
CA GLY A 474 -12.63 -13.36 4.81
C GLY A 474 -13.81 -13.80 3.92
N VAL A 475 -14.50 -12.85 3.26
CA VAL A 475 -15.68 -13.12 2.42
C VAL A 475 -15.50 -12.65 0.98
N SER A 476 -16.45 -13.01 0.12
CA SER A 476 -16.48 -12.60 -1.29
C SER A 476 -17.07 -11.19 -1.48
N LEU A 477 -16.81 -10.58 -2.63
CA LEU A 477 -17.42 -9.29 -3.00
C LEU A 477 -18.96 -9.34 -3.04
N PRO A 478 -19.60 -10.38 -3.65
CA PRO A 478 -21.05 -10.54 -3.56
C PRO A 478 -21.58 -10.59 -2.12
N THR A 479 -20.85 -11.24 -1.21
CA THR A 479 -21.24 -11.32 0.20
C THR A 479 -21.25 -9.95 0.88
N ILE A 480 -20.22 -9.12 0.67
CA ILE A 480 -20.22 -7.74 1.17
C ILE A 480 -21.37 -6.91 0.59
N ASN A 481 -21.69 -7.09 -0.69
CA ASN A 481 -22.83 -6.38 -1.28
C ASN A 481 -24.15 -6.82 -0.62
N SER A 482 -24.30 -8.10 -0.27
CA SER A 482 -25.44 -8.57 0.54
C SER A 482 -25.48 -7.85 1.89
N TYR A 483 -24.36 -7.85 2.62
CA TYR A 483 -24.31 -7.20 3.94
C TYR A 483 -24.65 -5.71 3.88
N ASN A 484 -24.18 -5.00 2.87
CA ASN A 484 -24.51 -3.58 2.68
C ASN A 484 -25.99 -3.35 2.37
N ARG A 485 -26.68 -4.33 1.78
CA ARG A 485 -28.13 -4.25 1.50
C ARG A 485 -28.97 -4.64 2.71
N ASP A 486 -28.50 -5.62 3.48
CA ASP A 486 -29.24 -6.21 4.59
C ASP A 486 -29.04 -5.42 5.91
N LEU A 487 -28.04 -4.53 5.97
CA LEU A 487 -27.80 -3.59 7.07
C LEU A 487 -28.17 -2.16 6.63
N PRO A 488 -28.50 -1.25 7.57
CA PRO A 488 -28.72 0.17 7.27
C PRO A 488 -27.36 0.88 7.05
N ILE A 489 -26.60 0.36 6.08
CA ILE A 489 -25.34 0.90 5.61
C ILE A 489 -25.61 1.48 4.24
N HIS A 490 -25.32 2.77 4.11
CA HIS A 490 -25.42 3.46 2.85
C HIS A 490 -24.03 3.67 2.27
N SER A 491 -23.96 3.72 0.95
CA SER A 491 -22.71 3.98 0.25
C SER A 491 -22.93 4.93 -0.91
N ARG A 492 -22.00 5.85 -1.09
CA ARG A 492 -21.98 6.78 -2.23
C ARG A 492 -20.66 6.65 -2.98
N PRO A 493 -20.67 6.58 -4.32
CA PRO A 493 -19.44 6.64 -5.08
C PRO A 493 -18.80 8.02 -4.93
N THR A 494 -17.51 8.06 -4.62
CA THR A 494 -16.71 9.28 -4.66
C THR A 494 -16.05 9.41 -6.03
N TYR A 495 -15.97 10.62 -6.57
CA TYR A 495 -15.26 10.89 -7.82
C TYR A 495 -14.19 11.94 -7.59
N SER A 496 -13.01 11.74 -8.18
CA SER A 496 -12.04 12.82 -8.36
C SER A 496 -12.33 13.51 -9.70
N GLU A 497 -12.39 14.84 -9.67
CA GLU A 497 -12.71 15.66 -10.82
C GLU A 497 -11.45 16.33 -11.36
N THR A 498 -11.23 16.28 -12.68
CA THR A 498 -10.08 16.89 -13.35
C THR A 498 -10.55 17.55 -14.63
N ALA A 499 -10.40 18.87 -14.76
CA ALA A 499 -10.71 19.57 -15.99
C ALA A 499 -9.80 19.10 -17.13
N ILE A 500 -10.37 18.72 -18.27
CA ILE A 500 -9.63 18.31 -19.47
C ILE A 500 -9.57 19.49 -20.43
N ARG A 501 -8.34 19.86 -20.82
CA ARG A 501 -8.04 20.90 -21.80
C ARG A 501 -7.01 20.35 -22.80
N TRP A 502 -6.70 21.11 -23.84
CA TRP A 502 -5.74 20.69 -24.87
C TRP A 502 -4.35 20.35 -24.31
N ASP A 503 -3.93 21.01 -23.22
CA ASP A 503 -2.63 20.81 -22.56
C ASP A 503 -2.50 19.47 -21.81
N ASN A 504 -3.60 18.91 -21.31
CA ASN A 504 -3.62 17.72 -20.47
C ASN A 504 -4.45 16.57 -21.07
N ILE A 505 -4.90 16.73 -22.31
CA ILE A 505 -5.69 15.74 -23.07
C ILE A 505 -4.96 14.40 -23.21
N GLU A 506 -3.62 14.41 -23.12
CA GLU A 506 -2.76 13.22 -23.17
C GLU A 506 -3.00 12.25 -22.01
N ARG A 507 -3.63 12.71 -20.93
CA ARG A 507 -4.04 11.86 -19.80
C ARG A 507 -5.06 10.80 -20.22
N LEU A 508 -5.79 11.04 -21.31
CA LEU A 508 -6.78 10.11 -21.83
C LEU A 508 -6.15 9.13 -22.82
N PRO A 509 -6.46 7.83 -22.71
CA PRO A 509 -6.02 6.83 -23.67
C PRO A 509 -6.70 7.03 -25.04
N PHE A 510 -6.02 6.58 -26.10
CA PHE A 510 -6.54 6.61 -27.47
C PHE A 510 -7.48 5.44 -27.77
N ASP A 511 -7.13 4.24 -27.26
CA ASP A 511 -7.72 2.99 -27.76
C ASP A 511 -8.88 2.47 -26.89
N GLU A 512 -8.70 2.42 -25.57
CA GLU A 512 -9.70 1.90 -24.62
C GLU A 512 -10.03 2.92 -23.53
N PRO A 513 -11.32 3.12 -23.18
CA PRO A 513 -11.70 4.07 -22.16
C PRO A 513 -11.19 3.65 -20.78
N LEU A 514 -10.77 4.64 -19.98
CA LEU A 514 -10.37 4.41 -18.59
C LEU A 514 -11.53 3.78 -17.80
N ARG A 515 -11.32 2.56 -17.26
CA ARG A 515 -12.33 1.87 -16.47
C ARG A 515 -12.64 2.64 -15.19
N GLY A 516 -13.92 2.92 -14.97
CA GLY A 516 -14.36 3.70 -13.82
C GLY A 516 -14.15 5.20 -13.99
N ALA A 517 -13.78 5.69 -15.17
CA ALA A 517 -13.73 7.11 -15.45
C ALA A 517 -14.58 7.49 -16.68
N PHE A 518 -15.12 8.70 -16.65
CA PHE A 518 -15.93 9.24 -17.75
C PHE A 518 -15.75 10.76 -17.85
N LEU A 519 -15.91 11.28 -19.07
CA LEU A 519 -15.92 12.72 -19.33
C LEU A 519 -17.34 13.25 -19.12
N VAL A 520 -17.43 14.44 -18.55
CA VAL A 520 -18.68 15.14 -18.29
C VAL A 520 -18.57 16.55 -18.85
N THR A 521 -19.57 16.95 -19.63
CA THR A 521 -19.72 18.34 -20.08
C THR A 521 -20.48 19.15 -19.03
N PRO A 522 -20.42 20.50 -19.05
CA PRO A 522 -21.22 21.36 -18.17
C PRO A 522 -22.72 21.04 -18.21
N ASN A 523 -23.22 20.56 -19.36
CA ASN A 523 -24.60 20.15 -19.57
C ASN A 523 -24.94 18.77 -18.96
N GLY A 524 -24.00 18.15 -18.24
CA GLY A 524 -24.18 16.87 -17.56
C GLY A 524 -24.09 15.63 -18.47
N LYS A 525 -23.81 15.78 -19.77
CA LYS A 525 -23.68 14.64 -20.69
C LYS A 525 -22.41 13.86 -20.39
N LYS A 526 -22.52 12.53 -20.31
CA LYS A 526 -21.42 11.61 -19.99
C LYS A 526 -20.89 10.95 -21.24
N PHE A 527 -19.57 10.95 -21.39
CA PHE A 527 -18.87 10.32 -22.50
C PHE A 527 -17.77 9.36 -21.99
N PRO A 528 -17.43 8.31 -22.76
CA PRO A 528 -16.27 7.48 -22.46
C PRO A 528 -14.99 8.32 -22.35
N ALA A 529 -14.13 8.00 -21.37
CA ALA A 529 -12.86 8.69 -21.16
C ALA A 529 -11.82 8.33 -22.23
N LEU A 530 -12.01 8.86 -23.43
CA LEU A 530 -11.17 8.65 -24.61
C LEU A 530 -10.66 9.97 -25.17
N ARG A 531 -9.39 9.97 -25.59
CA ARG A 531 -8.74 11.16 -26.17
C ARG A 531 -9.42 11.63 -27.45
N LEU A 532 -9.84 10.70 -28.31
CA LEU A 532 -10.54 11.00 -29.56
C LEU A 532 -11.90 11.69 -29.33
N ILE A 533 -12.58 11.35 -28.24
CA ILE A 533 -13.87 11.96 -27.90
C ILE A 533 -13.61 13.33 -27.27
N ALA A 534 -12.66 13.41 -26.33
CA ALA A 534 -12.28 14.68 -25.74
C ALA A 534 -11.80 15.70 -26.78
N SER A 535 -11.01 15.29 -27.77
CA SER A 535 -10.50 16.20 -28.80
C SER A 535 -11.61 16.76 -29.68
N ARG A 536 -12.63 15.95 -29.99
CA ARG A 536 -13.80 16.42 -30.75
C ARG A 536 -14.64 17.40 -29.94
N LEU A 537 -14.89 17.09 -28.67
CA LEU A 537 -15.69 17.96 -27.80
C LEU A 537 -14.97 19.27 -27.50
N LEU A 538 -13.65 19.24 -27.28
CA LEU A 538 -12.84 20.45 -27.13
C LEU A 538 -12.77 21.27 -28.43
N ALA A 539 -12.70 20.63 -29.59
CA ALA A 539 -12.74 21.32 -30.89
C ALA A 539 -14.07 22.04 -31.14
N ASN A 540 -15.16 21.52 -30.57
CA ASN A 540 -16.47 22.18 -30.57
C ASN A 540 -16.61 23.29 -29.52
N GLY A 541 -15.54 23.59 -28.76
CA GLY A 541 -15.54 24.62 -27.72
C GLY A 541 -16.20 24.19 -26.40
N GLU A 542 -16.51 22.90 -26.21
CA GLU A 542 -17.10 22.43 -24.96
C GLU A 542 -16.05 22.27 -23.85
N ALA A 543 -16.35 22.76 -22.65
CA ALA A 543 -15.55 22.46 -21.47
C ALA A 543 -15.76 20.98 -21.05
N LEU A 544 -14.70 20.32 -20.59
CA LEU A 544 -14.74 18.91 -20.21
C LEU A 544 -14.18 18.69 -18.81
N CYS A 545 -14.83 17.82 -18.05
CA CYS A 545 -14.33 17.33 -16.76
C CYS A 545 -14.23 15.81 -16.80
N LEU A 546 -13.04 15.26 -16.55
CA LEU A 546 -12.83 13.85 -16.28
C LEU A 546 -13.22 13.56 -14.84
N LYS A 547 -14.22 12.69 -14.65
CA LYS A 547 -14.58 12.13 -13.34
C LYS A 547 -14.03 10.72 -13.25
N GLU A 548 -13.07 10.49 -12.34
CA GLU A 548 -12.51 9.17 -12.04
C GLU A 548 -13.14 8.64 -10.75
N GLN A 549 -13.70 7.44 -10.78
CA GLN A 549 -14.35 6.82 -9.63
C GLN A 549 -13.31 6.38 -8.60
N GLY A 550 -13.36 6.99 -7.43
CA GLY A 550 -12.57 6.64 -6.27
C GLY A 550 -13.21 5.50 -5.45
N ARG A 551 -12.82 5.44 -4.17
CA ARG A 551 -13.41 4.51 -3.21
C ARG A 551 -14.82 4.97 -2.84
N ASN A 552 -15.71 4.05 -2.55
CA ASN A 552 -17.04 4.41 -2.07
C ASN A 552 -16.94 4.90 -0.63
N PHE A 553 -17.64 5.97 -0.31
CA PHE A 553 -17.82 6.46 1.05
C PHE A 553 -19.00 5.73 1.69
N TYR A 554 -18.78 5.14 2.88
CA TYR A 554 -19.77 4.36 3.62
C TYR A 554 -20.15 5.04 4.93
N TRP A 555 -21.43 4.99 5.28
CA TRP A 555 -21.95 5.43 6.58
C TRP A 555 -23.08 4.51 7.06
N TYR A 556 -23.44 4.63 8.34
CA TYR A 556 -24.47 3.85 8.99
C TYR A 556 -25.60 4.76 9.48
N GLY A 557 -26.85 4.34 9.30
CA GLY A 557 -28.04 5.13 9.65
C GLY A 557 -28.51 6.04 8.51
N ASP A 558 -29.66 6.67 8.70
CA ASP A 558 -30.40 7.36 7.64
C ASP A 558 -29.70 8.65 7.17
N ASP A 559 -29.07 9.38 8.09
CA ASP A 559 -28.44 10.66 7.77
C ASP A 559 -26.98 10.50 7.29
N PRO A 560 -26.62 11.04 6.11
CA PRO A 560 -25.23 11.09 5.70
C PRO A 560 -24.47 11.99 6.69
N PRO A 561 -23.31 11.54 7.23
CA PRO A 561 -22.51 12.37 8.11
C PRO A 561 -22.16 13.65 7.36
N SER A 562 -22.35 14.81 7.99
CA SER A 562 -22.02 16.10 7.37
C SER A 562 -20.52 16.13 7.04
N ILE A 563 -20.19 15.78 5.80
CA ILE A 563 -18.85 15.97 5.27
C ILE A 563 -18.73 17.47 5.17
N LYS A 564 -18.09 18.11 6.14
CA LYS A 564 -17.57 19.46 5.93
C LYS A 564 -16.75 19.36 4.66
N PRO A 565 -17.17 20.00 3.55
CA PRO A 565 -16.33 20.03 2.38
C PRO A 565 -15.02 20.65 2.87
N VAL A 566 -13.89 19.97 2.60
CA VAL A 566 -12.61 20.67 2.58
C VAL A 566 -12.86 21.85 1.65
N ALA A 567 -12.82 23.05 2.23
CA ALA A 567 -13.43 24.26 1.67
C ALA A 567 -13.24 24.31 0.14
N ALA A 568 -14.36 24.34 -0.58
CA ALA A 568 -14.35 24.84 -1.94
C ALA A 568 -13.69 26.22 -1.86
N ILE A 569 -12.52 26.35 -2.49
CA ILE A 569 -11.89 27.64 -2.72
C ILE A 569 -12.95 28.43 -3.49
N GLN A 570 -13.65 29.33 -2.81
CA GLN A 570 -14.45 30.35 -3.47
C GLN A 570 -13.46 31.10 -4.36
N GLU A 571 -13.67 31.01 -5.67
CA GLU A 571 -13.07 31.93 -6.64
C GLU A 571 -13.46 33.34 -6.22
N GLN A 572 -12.58 34.02 -5.50
CA GLN A 572 -12.67 35.45 -5.33
C GLN A 572 -12.39 36.07 -6.69
N GLN A 573 -13.44 36.60 -7.31
CA GLN A 573 -13.37 37.51 -8.45
C GLN A 573 -12.40 38.64 -8.10
N GLN A 574 -11.28 38.72 -8.83
CA GLN A 574 -10.38 39.85 -8.78
C GLN A 574 -11.06 41.07 -9.44
N PRO A 575 -10.96 42.28 -8.87
CA PRO A 575 -11.45 43.47 -9.54
C PRO A 575 -10.56 43.79 -10.76
N ALA A 576 -11.20 44.21 -11.84
CA ALA A 576 -10.55 44.62 -13.08
C ALA A 576 -9.64 45.82 -12.83
N VAL A 577 -8.34 45.67 -13.10
CA VAL A 577 -7.41 46.79 -13.18
C VAL A 577 -7.51 47.40 -14.57
N THR A 578 -8.03 48.62 -14.59
CA THR A 578 -8.10 49.55 -15.71
C THR A 578 -6.69 49.89 -16.20
N PHE A 579 -6.37 49.56 -17.46
CA PHE A 579 -5.24 50.14 -18.18
C PHE A 579 -5.75 51.30 -19.04
N ALA A 580 -5.12 52.47 -18.87
CA ALA A 580 -5.40 53.69 -19.60
C ALA A 580 -4.59 53.79 -20.90
N GLY A 581 -5.28 54.16 -22.00
CA GLY A 581 -4.82 54.88 -23.22
C GLY A 581 -3.74 54.22 -24.09
N SER A 582 -4.02 53.66 -25.29
CA SER A 582 -4.43 54.27 -26.60
C SER A 582 -3.25 54.38 -27.58
N PRO A 583 -3.43 54.36 -28.93
CA PRO A 583 -4.66 54.10 -29.70
C PRO A 583 -4.56 52.97 -30.76
N LEU A 584 -5.75 52.60 -31.22
CA LEU A 584 -6.08 51.70 -32.32
C LEU A 584 -5.62 52.22 -33.69
N LEU A 585 -5.31 51.29 -34.59
CA LEU A 585 -5.53 51.44 -36.03
C LEU A 585 -6.77 50.62 -36.40
N ASP A 586 -7.76 51.33 -36.93
CA ASP A 586 -9.04 50.86 -37.46
C ASP A 586 -8.87 49.85 -38.60
N ILE A 587 -9.56 48.71 -38.48
CA ILE A 587 -10.21 48.07 -39.64
C ILE A 587 -11.63 47.66 -39.22
N GLN A 588 -12.61 48.27 -39.87
CA GLN A 588 -14.04 48.12 -39.64
C GLN A 588 -14.56 46.70 -39.95
N PRO A 589 -15.58 46.20 -39.21
CA PRO A 589 -16.27 44.96 -39.55
C PRO A 589 -17.35 45.20 -40.62
N LEU A 590 -17.24 44.47 -41.74
CA LEU A 590 -18.30 44.34 -42.72
C LEU A 590 -19.44 43.47 -42.17
N ALA A 591 -20.62 44.06 -42.06
CA ALA A 591 -21.87 43.39 -41.76
C ALA A 591 -22.36 42.53 -42.94
N CYS A 592 -22.86 41.32 -42.67
CA CYS A 592 -23.79 40.62 -43.55
C CYS A 592 -24.72 39.66 -42.76
N LYS A 593 -25.94 40.17 -42.57
CA LYS A 593 -27.31 39.59 -42.48
C LYS A 593 -27.58 38.17 -41.95
N PRO A 594 -28.73 37.98 -41.25
CA PRO A 594 -29.16 36.70 -40.70
C PRO A 594 -29.78 35.82 -41.80
N ILE A 595 -29.52 34.51 -41.75
CA ILE A 595 -30.22 33.54 -42.59
C ILE A 595 -30.99 32.56 -41.70
N SER A 596 -32.23 32.37 -42.14
CA SER A 596 -33.38 31.73 -41.55
C SER A 596 -33.22 30.28 -41.12
N THR A 597 -34.08 29.96 -40.15
CA THR A 597 -34.64 28.64 -39.81
C THR A 597 -34.78 27.69 -41.00
N VAL A 598 -34.23 26.49 -40.86
CA VAL A 598 -34.62 25.32 -41.67
C VAL A 598 -34.91 24.15 -40.72
N ASN A 599 -36.15 23.66 -40.83
CA ASN A 599 -36.69 22.46 -40.19
C ASN A 599 -35.91 21.18 -40.58
N PRO A 600 -36.02 20.09 -39.80
CA PRO A 600 -35.20 18.90 -39.97
C PRO A 600 -35.59 18.12 -41.23
N THR A 601 -34.59 17.69 -42.00
CA THR A 601 -34.75 16.75 -43.13
C THR A 601 -33.72 15.61 -42.99
N PRO A 602 -33.92 14.45 -43.65
CA PRO A 602 -34.12 13.18 -42.98
C PRO A 602 -32.89 12.26 -43.06
N LEU A 603 -33.01 11.12 -42.38
CA LEU A 603 -32.10 9.96 -42.39
C LEU A 603 -31.37 9.74 -43.73
N LYS A 604 -30.04 9.71 -43.68
CA LYS A 604 -29.21 9.19 -44.79
C LYS A 604 -29.44 7.67 -44.95
N PRO A 605 -29.78 7.18 -46.15
CA PRO A 605 -29.81 5.74 -46.45
C PRO A 605 -28.39 5.23 -46.73
N GLY A 606 -28.09 3.99 -46.29
CA GLY A 606 -26.93 3.24 -46.79
C GLY A 606 -25.92 2.73 -45.75
N GLN A 607 -26.37 2.16 -44.63
CA GLN A 607 -25.55 1.19 -43.89
C GLN A 607 -26.14 -0.21 -44.09
N PRO A 608 -25.35 -1.20 -44.58
CA PRO A 608 -25.85 -2.57 -44.66
C PRO A 608 -26.12 -3.09 -43.24
N ALA A 609 -27.26 -3.76 -43.08
CA ALA A 609 -27.72 -4.34 -41.81
C ALA A 609 -26.66 -5.25 -41.17
N PRO A 610 -26.63 -5.39 -39.83
CA PRO A 610 -25.67 -6.27 -39.16
C PRO A 610 -25.90 -7.72 -39.59
N THR A 611 -24.99 -8.24 -40.41
CA THR A 611 -25.00 -9.64 -40.82
C THR A 611 -24.66 -10.52 -39.61
N HIS A 612 -25.59 -11.35 -39.19
CA HIS A 612 -25.35 -12.35 -38.14
C HIS A 612 -24.40 -13.44 -38.68
N PHE A 613 -23.09 -13.31 -38.42
CA PHE A 613 -22.05 -14.26 -38.87
C PHE A 613 -22.16 -15.68 -38.25
N HIS A 614 -23.15 -15.94 -37.40
CA HIS A 614 -23.47 -17.28 -36.91
C HIS A 614 -24.15 -18.14 -37.99
N LYS A 615 -24.76 -17.53 -39.02
CA LYS A 615 -25.30 -18.21 -40.19
C LYS A 615 -24.29 -18.20 -41.35
N PRO A 616 -24.37 -19.15 -42.30
CA PRO A 616 -23.55 -19.12 -43.52
C PRO A 616 -23.71 -17.81 -44.28
N LEU A 617 -22.63 -17.34 -44.90
CA LEU A 617 -22.66 -16.17 -45.77
C LEU A 617 -23.47 -16.49 -47.05
N ALA A 618 -24.23 -15.52 -47.54
CA ALA A 618 -25.00 -15.68 -48.79
C ALA A 618 -24.10 -15.85 -50.03
N ASP A 619 -22.86 -15.35 -49.96
CA ASP A 619 -21.83 -15.55 -50.98
C ASP A 619 -21.09 -16.87 -50.72
N THR A 620 -21.36 -17.86 -51.57
CA THR A 620 -20.79 -19.22 -51.47
C THR A 620 -19.27 -19.24 -51.59
N ARG A 621 -18.66 -18.29 -52.31
CA ARG A 621 -17.19 -18.22 -52.46
C ARG A 621 -16.53 -17.71 -51.17
N ARG A 622 -17.15 -16.72 -50.52
CA ARG A 622 -16.67 -16.18 -49.23
C ARG A 622 -16.92 -17.13 -48.06
N GLU A 623 -17.98 -17.91 -48.12
CA GLU A 623 -18.23 -18.98 -47.15
C GLU A 623 -17.16 -20.08 -47.27
N ALA A 624 -16.86 -20.54 -48.49
CA ALA A 624 -15.80 -21.53 -48.72
C ALA A 624 -14.43 -21.03 -48.23
N LEU A 625 -14.10 -19.75 -48.45
CA LEU A 625 -12.86 -19.15 -47.96
C LEU A 625 -12.84 -19.05 -46.41
N ALA A 626 -13.99 -18.78 -45.78
CA ALA A 626 -14.11 -18.77 -44.33
C ALA A 626 -13.92 -20.18 -43.72
N ASP A 627 -14.44 -21.21 -44.38
CA ASP A 627 -14.26 -22.60 -43.97
C ASP A 627 -12.81 -23.07 -44.16
N GLN A 628 -12.11 -22.60 -45.20
CA GLN A 628 -10.68 -22.84 -45.39
C GLN A 628 -9.85 -22.23 -44.25
N ILE A 629 -10.10 -20.98 -43.88
CA ILE A 629 -9.42 -20.32 -42.75
C ILE A 629 -9.72 -21.04 -41.43
N TYR A 630 -10.99 -21.42 -41.20
CA TYR A 630 -11.40 -22.12 -40.00
C TYR A 630 -10.69 -23.47 -39.85
N THR A 631 -10.68 -24.28 -40.92
CA THR A 631 -10.05 -25.60 -40.92
C THR A 631 -8.54 -25.47 -40.74
N PHE A 632 -7.90 -24.59 -41.52
CA PHE A 632 -6.45 -24.42 -41.49
C PHE A 632 -5.93 -23.95 -40.12
N ILE A 633 -6.57 -22.98 -39.49
CA ILE A 633 -6.14 -22.46 -38.18
C ILE A 633 -6.37 -23.49 -37.06
N ASN A 634 -7.48 -24.23 -37.12
CA ASN A 634 -7.80 -25.22 -36.08
C ASN A 634 -6.93 -26.48 -36.20
N ASP A 635 -6.52 -26.87 -37.41
CA ASP A 635 -5.57 -27.98 -37.63
C ASP A 635 -4.16 -27.66 -37.11
N MET A 636 -3.78 -26.38 -37.02
CA MET A 636 -2.50 -25.96 -36.43
C MET A 636 -2.46 -26.09 -34.88
N GLY A 637 -3.57 -26.43 -34.22
CA GLY A 637 -3.62 -26.93 -32.83
C GLY A 637 -3.24 -25.96 -31.69
N GLN A 638 -2.75 -24.75 -31.97
CA GLN A 638 -2.20 -23.86 -30.93
C GLN A 638 -3.20 -22.83 -30.39
N LYS A 639 -4.09 -22.29 -31.22
CA LYS A 639 -5.22 -21.42 -30.83
C LYS A 639 -6.37 -21.55 -31.84
N THR A 640 -7.57 -21.80 -31.35
CA THR A 640 -8.74 -22.03 -32.21
C THR A 640 -9.42 -20.74 -32.64
N ILE A 641 -10.10 -20.79 -33.81
CA ILE A 641 -10.96 -19.73 -34.32
C ILE A 641 -12.39 -20.27 -34.50
N SER A 642 -13.40 -19.47 -34.22
CA SER A 642 -14.80 -19.83 -34.47
C SER A 642 -15.21 -19.52 -35.90
N ARG A 643 -16.13 -20.32 -36.49
CA ARG A 643 -16.67 -20.09 -37.85
C ARG A 643 -17.24 -18.68 -38.03
N ALA A 644 -17.91 -18.14 -37.01
CA ALA A 644 -18.44 -16.78 -37.04
C ALA A 644 -17.33 -15.71 -37.15
N THR A 645 -16.17 -15.96 -36.54
CA THR A 645 -15.02 -15.06 -36.65
C THR A 645 -14.35 -15.18 -38.02
N ALA A 646 -14.22 -16.40 -38.56
CA ALA A 646 -13.69 -16.62 -39.90
C ALA A 646 -14.57 -15.94 -40.97
N ARG A 647 -15.90 -16.10 -40.90
CA ARG A 647 -16.88 -15.42 -41.78
C ARG A 647 -16.80 -13.90 -41.66
N ARG A 648 -16.60 -13.38 -40.45
CA ARG A 648 -16.43 -11.94 -40.23
C ARG A 648 -15.16 -11.41 -40.90
N LEU A 649 -14.05 -12.15 -40.81
CA LEU A 649 -12.77 -11.76 -41.44
C LEU A 649 -12.85 -11.75 -42.97
N THR A 650 -13.50 -12.75 -43.57
CA THR A 650 -13.68 -12.80 -45.04
C THR A 650 -14.69 -11.78 -45.53
N HIS A 651 -15.71 -11.43 -44.74
CA HIS A 651 -16.71 -10.44 -45.14
C HIS A 651 -16.17 -9.00 -45.13
N LEU A 652 -15.33 -8.66 -44.15
CA LEU A 652 -14.84 -7.29 -43.93
C LEU A 652 -13.63 -6.90 -44.80
N GLN A 653 -13.04 -7.83 -45.55
CA GLN A 653 -11.80 -7.60 -46.29
C GLN A 653 -11.94 -8.04 -47.77
N PRO A 654 -11.20 -7.42 -48.71
CA PRO A 654 -11.20 -7.85 -50.10
C PRO A 654 -10.70 -9.30 -50.24
N GLU A 655 -11.36 -10.10 -51.08
CA GLU A 655 -11.08 -11.53 -51.26
C GLU A 655 -9.62 -11.81 -51.65
N SER A 656 -9.04 -10.98 -52.53
CA SER A 656 -7.63 -11.07 -52.95
C SER A 656 -6.66 -10.93 -51.77
N ARG A 657 -6.94 -9.99 -50.87
CA ARG A 657 -6.14 -9.72 -49.68
C ARG A 657 -6.22 -10.85 -48.67
N VAL A 658 -7.41 -11.45 -48.53
CA VAL A 658 -7.62 -12.59 -47.64
C VAL A 658 -6.88 -13.83 -48.13
N ARG A 659 -6.88 -14.09 -49.44
CA ARG A 659 -6.08 -15.17 -50.04
C ARG A 659 -4.59 -14.97 -49.86
N ALA A 660 -4.06 -13.78 -50.18
CA ALA A 660 -2.64 -13.47 -49.99
C ALA A 660 -2.19 -13.63 -48.52
N ALA A 661 -3.04 -13.21 -47.58
CA ALA A 661 -2.76 -13.38 -46.15
C ALA A 661 -2.80 -14.84 -45.71
N LEU A 662 -3.70 -15.65 -46.28
CA LEU A 662 -3.77 -17.09 -46.04
C LEU A 662 -2.55 -17.82 -46.62
N ASP A 663 -2.11 -17.48 -47.83
CA ASP A 663 -0.91 -18.06 -48.46
C ASP A 663 0.35 -17.78 -47.64
N ARG A 664 0.52 -16.54 -47.15
CA ARG A 664 1.63 -16.20 -46.25
C ARG A 664 1.58 -16.93 -44.92
N LEU A 665 0.38 -17.20 -44.40
CA LEU A 665 0.21 -18.00 -43.19
C LEU A 665 0.55 -19.47 -43.47
N GLN A 666 0.17 -20.02 -44.63
CA GLN A 666 0.50 -21.38 -45.06
C GLN A 666 2.00 -21.61 -45.23
N GLN A 667 2.73 -20.61 -45.72
CA GLN A 667 4.19 -20.64 -45.84
C GLN A 667 4.91 -20.64 -44.48
N ARG A 668 4.24 -20.23 -43.39
CA ARG A 668 4.83 -20.10 -42.05
C ARG A 668 4.13 -20.99 -41.04
N ARG A 669 4.40 -22.30 -41.11
CA ARG A 669 3.80 -23.31 -40.22
C ARG A 669 4.23 -23.23 -38.74
N THR A 670 5.22 -22.43 -38.38
CA THR A 670 5.75 -22.31 -37.00
C THR A 670 5.19 -21.12 -36.19
N VAL A 671 4.14 -20.45 -36.67
CA VAL A 671 3.58 -19.27 -36.01
C VAL A 671 2.79 -19.64 -34.74
N THR A 672 3.23 -19.11 -33.59
CA THR A 672 2.64 -19.38 -32.25
C THR A 672 1.21 -18.88 -32.04
N ASN A 673 0.75 -17.92 -32.87
CA ASN A 673 -0.61 -17.39 -32.82
C ASN A 673 -1.13 -17.10 -34.25
N PRO A 674 -1.59 -18.12 -34.99
CA PRO A 674 -1.98 -17.99 -36.38
C PRO A 674 -3.17 -17.03 -36.56
N THR A 675 -4.15 -17.05 -35.65
CA THR A 675 -5.30 -16.13 -35.64
C THR A 675 -4.89 -14.67 -35.47
N GLY A 676 -3.98 -14.40 -34.53
CA GLY A 676 -3.44 -13.05 -34.30
C GLY A 676 -2.64 -12.56 -35.49
N PHE A 677 -1.79 -13.43 -36.05
CA PHE A 677 -0.98 -13.11 -37.23
C PHE A 677 -1.83 -12.78 -38.46
N LEU A 678 -2.84 -13.60 -38.76
CA LEU A 678 -3.77 -13.36 -39.87
C LEU A 678 -4.53 -12.03 -39.67
N THR A 679 -4.98 -11.73 -38.44
CA THR A 679 -5.67 -10.48 -38.13
C THR A 679 -4.76 -9.25 -38.31
N VAL A 680 -3.48 -9.38 -37.97
CA VAL A 680 -2.48 -8.30 -38.15
C VAL A 680 -2.19 -8.08 -39.64
N LEU A 681 -2.00 -9.14 -40.42
CA LEU A 681 -1.81 -9.03 -41.87
C LEU A 681 -2.98 -8.30 -42.53
N LEU A 682 -4.21 -8.73 -42.23
CA LEU A 682 -5.42 -8.13 -42.80
C LEU A 682 -5.65 -6.67 -42.37
N ARG A 683 -5.14 -6.25 -41.21
CA ARG A 683 -5.24 -4.85 -40.72
C ARG A 683 -4.09 -3.95 -41.15
N SER A 684 -2.97 -4.52 -41.58
CA SER A 684 -1.83 -3.73 -42.06
C SER A 684 -2.24 -2.92 -43.29
N LYS A 685 -1.72 -1.69 -43.46
CA LYS A 685 -1.99 -0.84 -44.64
C LYS A 685 -1.02 -1.10 -45.80
N HIS A 686 -0.01 -1.95 -45.61
CA HIS A 686 0.97 -2.31 -46.63
C HIS A 686 0.43 -3.45 -47.51
N GLU A 687 0.93 -3.59 -48.73
CA GLU A 687 0.59 -4.71 -49.61
C GLU A 687 1.09 -6.03 -48.99
N ILE A 688 0.20 -7.04 -48.98
CA ILE A 688 0.44 -8.39 -48.43
C ILE A 688 0.87 -9.30 -49.57
#